data_AF-K1ZLM9-F1
#
_entry.id   AF-K1ZLM9-F1
#
_cell.length_a   1.000
_cell.length_b   1.000
_cell.length_c   1.000
_cell.angle_alpha   90.00
_cell.angle_beta   90.00
_cell.angle_gamma   90.00
#
_symmetry.space_group_name_H-M   'P 1'
#
loop_
_entity.id
_entity.type
_entity.pdbx_description
1 polymer ?
#
loop_
_entity_poly.entity_id
_entity_poly.type
_entity_poly.pdbx_seq_one_letter_code
_entity_poly.pdbx_strand_id
1 'polypeptide(L)'
;MKTILSYLFTLLLLATFVACSSNSVRETATLQSQSIMSVPVKLATLDETKLSATLNVYDDAAKLITAKDLTIANGQVSSESFELTKNQTYVFVIVFYYTLNSEQIPVAYVLLSQELTGNSLQIAFDSADIVTDPASASADTSLDITSYGIPNLDSDGDGVGNLAEIGSGEICEQDYPLYRDADGDGYGASSQVVYNCTATKEGYVANGTDCDDASSAIHPGATEICDGIDNDCGGTIDEDGLTRYYYDGDDDGYGVTGEYVDACALNGNYTTAERGDCNDANSAIYPNAFEGCSDDGIDNDCDSVYVEGFLCKDYIYDDPLGEDDVVGWSKIIRGDSASDNLGEWVSSAGDVTGDGVPDIMISDDGDDPNGTNSGSVYFFSGYSEFDFTEALNDGNYTRFQGTVAGDFLGRGISAVGDLDKDGNDEILLGAESYDYGENSTGSSFVYYGESGWGDIINISTEGYGLAFFGESANDCSTVFPHASGDVNGDGELDLIISGNSRDDYGYTNNGVAYLYYGPFNFGDDIDLSTASATREKFYGPLEDQASFSLRSYSIAGDVNADGNDDIVIAAYYEDAGGQEQAGAIYLYYGGPITDDHETTDANVRIVGEQEDSYTGFSLTSDCDVNDDGYDDILIGAPRYDHDSQAEAGAAYLFFGPVGTSTELIELNIISADVKFTGEEAGDNAGVSVACDYDVNGDGYDDLLIGAHMNSNDGVGRVYLIHGRDEISFDSIMSLSQADISFTGNEPDGYFGYSVAYAGDVNQDGHEEILIGSNAEDNDSFLNAGAVYLITLEE
;
A
#
# COMPACT_ATOMS: atom_id res chain seq x y z
N MET A 1 -36.29 -1.03 -48.18
CA MET A 1 -34.90 -1.49 -47.93
C MET A 1 -34.02 -1.02 -49.07
N LYS A 2 -32.87 -0.46 -48.72
CA LYS A 2 -31.92 0.29 -49.55
C LYS A 2 -32.35 1.72 -49.86
N THR A 3 -31.93 2.74 -49.11
CA THR A 3 -30.88 2.78 -48.06
C THR A 3 -30.98 4.23 -47.53
N ILE A 4 -31.53 4.59 -46.35
CA ILE A 4 -31.13 4.28 -44.96
C ILE A 4 -29.59 4.26 -44.74
N LEU A 5 -28.79 4.63 -45.75
CA LEU A 5 -27.32 4.55 -45.70
C LEU A 5 -26.64 5.75 -46.38
N SER A 6 -27.27 6.92 -46.42
CA SER A 6 -26.60 8.10 -47.00
C SER A 6 -26.95 9.46 -46.39
N TYR A 7 -27.90 9.54 -45.45
CA TYR A 7 -28.23 10.80 -44.76
C TYR A 7 -28.02 10.75 -43.24
N LEU A 8 -27.60 9.61 -42.69
CA LEU A 8 -27.12 9.51 -41.30
C LEU A 8 -25.62 9.85 -41.16
N PHE A 9 -24.92 10.14 -42.27
CA PHE A 9 -23.46 10.31 -42.33
C PHE A 9 -23.00 11.77 -42.46
N THR A 10 -23.88 12.74 -42.21
CA THR A 10 -23.56 14.19 -42.22
C THR A 10 -24.17 14.90 -41.01
N LEU A 11 -24.33 14.18 -39.89
CA LEU A 11 -24.84 14.73 -38.65
C LEU A 11 -23.97 14.35 -37.44
N LEU A 12 -22.66 14.15 -37.63
CA LEU A 12 -21.74 13.95 -36.51
C LEU A 12 -20.28 14.14 -36.96
N LEU A 13 -19.91 15.32 -37.48
CA LEU A 13 -18.53 15.84 -37.48
C LEU A 13 -18.50 17.22 -38.18
N LEU A 14 -18.99 18.24 -37.49
CA LEU A 14 -18.44 19.59 -37.65
C LEU A 14 -18.66 20.34 -36.35
N ALA A 15 -17.71 20.09 -35.46
CA ALA A 15 -17.44 20.93 -34.32
C ALA A 15 -17.26 22.40 -34.77
N THR A 16 -17.79 23.30 -33.95
CA THR A 16 -17.12 24.53 -33.51
C THR A 16 -16.33 25.32 -34.56
N PHE A 17 -16.85 26.48 -34.97
CA PHE A 17 -16.08 27.72 -34.96
C PHE A 17 -17.01 28.94 -35.11
N VAL A 18 -16.72 29.98 -34.32
CA VAL A 18 -17.26 31.35 -34.34
C VAL A 18 -18.43 31.64 -33.40
N ALA A 19 -18.05 31.97 -32.16
CA ALA A 19 -18.76 32.85 -31.25
C ALA A 19 -19.01 34.26 -31.84
N CYS A 20 -19.94 34.98 -31.21
CA CYS A 20 -20.18 36.43 -31.30
C CYS A 20 -20.90 36.90 -32.60
N SER A 21 -22.17 37.31 -32.60
CA SER A 21 -22.78 38.29 -31.72
C SER A 21 -24.32 38.22 -31.81
N SER A 22 -24.96 37.47 -30.91
CA SER A 22 -26.26 37.90 -30.43
C SER A 22 -26.01 38.95 -29.36
N ASN A 23 -25.86 40.21 -29.77
CA ASN A 23 -26.13 41.33 -28.87
C ASN A 23 -27.62 41.26 -28.52
N SER A 24 -27.96 40.34 -27.62
CA SER A 24 -29.07 40.54 -26.70
C SER A 24 -28.68 41.79 -25.93
N VAL A 25 -29.14 42.93 -26.41
CA VAL A 25 -29.10 44.17 -25.64
C VAL A 25 -29.77 43.83 -24.32
N ARG A 26 -28.98 43.59 -23.26
CA ARG A 26 -29.51 43.37 -21.92
C ARG A 26 -30.25 44.65 -21.58
N GLU A 27 -31.58 44.59 -21.55
CA GLU A 27 -32.35 45.73 -21.16
C GLU A 27 -32.08 46.00 -19.69
N THR A 28 -31.50 47.16 -19.38
CA THR A 28 -31.19 47.57 -18.02
C THR A 28 -32.36 48.35 -17.40
N ALA A 29 -32.53 48.20 -16.09
CA ALA A 29 -33.38 49.04 -15.27
C ALA A 29 -32.50 49.95 -14.41
N THR A 30 -32.84 51.24 -14.32
CA THR A 30 -32.12 52.19 -13.48
C THR A 30 -32.82 52.30 -12.12
N LEU A 31 -32.10 52.01 -11.05
CA LEU A 31 -32.52 52.36 -9.70
C LEU A 31 -32.31 53.88 -9.51
N GLN A 32 -33.37 54.66 -9.25
CA GLN A 32 -33.20 56.13 -9.17
C GLN A 32 -32.82 56.57 -7.76
N SER A 33 -31.94 57.59 -7.65
CA SER A 33 -31.49 58.17 -6.39
C SER A 33 -32.65 58.81 -5.63
N GLN A 34 -33.22 58.07 -4.69
CA GLN A 34 -34.23 58.56 -3.76
C GLN A 34 -33.87 58.11 -2.34
N SER A 35 -34.49 58.73 -1.33
CA SER A 35 -34.42 58.24 0.05
C SER A 35 -34.85 56.78 0.10
N ILE A 36 -33.91 55.89 0.39
CA ILE A 36 -34.11 54.45 0.42
C ILE A 36 -34.70 54.04 1.77
N MET A 37 -34.30 54.71 2.85
CA MET A 37 -34.97 54.58 4.15
C MET A 37 -34.69 55.77 5.07
N SER A 38 -35.48 55.87 6.14
CA SER A 38 -35.16 56.74 7.29
C SER A 38 -34.34 55.96 8.32
N VAL A 39 -33.32 56.60 8.91
CA VAL A 39 -32.52 55.98 9.97
C VAL A 39 -33.44 55.78 11.21
N PRO A 40 -33.57 54.56 11.75
CA PRO A 40 -34.45 54.30 12.88
C PRO A 40 -33.97 55.00 14.16
N VAL A 41 -34.91 55.23 15.08
CA VAL A 41 -34.68 55.95 16.34
C VAL A 41 -33.56 55.34 17.19
N LYS A 42 -33.32 54.02 17.11
CA LYS A 42 -32.24 53.31 17.82
C LYS A 42 -30.84 53.54 17.24
N LEU A 43 -30.68 53.71 15.92
CA LEU A 43 -29.39 54.06 15.31
C LEU A 43 -29.15 55.58 15.39
N ALA A 44 -30.22 56.37 15.41
CA ALA A 44 -30.18 57.82 15.54
C ALA A 44 -29.68 58.32 16.92
N THR A 45 -29.50 57.44 17.90
CA THR A 45 -28.85 57.77 19.18
C THR A 45 -27.31 57.79 19.08
N LEU A 46 -26.75 57.23 18.02
CA LEU A 46 -25.31 57.25 17.75
C LEU A 46 -24.89 58.57 17.08
N ASP A 47 -23.60 58.88 17.19
CA ASP A 47 -22.99 60.01 16.45
C ASP A 47 -23.04 59.73 14.94
N GLU A 48 -23.92 60.42 14.21
CA GLU A 48 -24.10 60.27 12.75
C GLU A 48 -22.80 60.47 11.97
N THR A 49 -21.81 61.20 12.49
CA THR A 49 -20.52 61.42 11.81
C THR A 49 -19.61 60.19 11.79
N LYS A 50 -19.92 59.20 12.63
CA LYS A 50 -19.21 57.92 12.74
C LYS A 50 -20.01 56.75 12.19
N LEU A 51 -21.23 57.00 11.73
CA LEU A 51 -22.09 55.99 11.12
C LEU A 51 -21.84 55.96 9.61
N SER A 52 -21.65 54.77 9.07
CA SER A 52 -21.54 54.51 7.63
C SER A 52 -22.41 53.33 7.24
N ALA A 53 -22.78 53.24 5.96
CA ALA A 53 -23.57 52.11 5.48
C ALA A 53 -23.22 51.76 4.03
N THR A 54 -23.35 50.48 3.69
CA THR A 54 -23.09 49.96 2.35
C THR A 54 -24.28 49.11 1.91
N LEU A 55 -24.75 49.35 0.68
CA LEU A 55 -25.75 48.53 -0.01
C LEU A 55 -25.03 47.49 -0.87
N ASN A 56 -25.24 46.22 -0.56
CA ASN A 56 -24.81 45.06 -1.32
C ASN A 56 -26.01 44.47 -2.08
N VAL A 57 -25.84 44.18 -3.36
CA VAL A 57 -26.88 43.61 -4.22
C VAL A 57 -26.42 42.26 -4.73
N TYR A 58 -27.21 41.22 -4.48
CA TYR A 58 -26.95 39.84 -4.86
C TYR A 58 -27.98 39.36 -5.87
N ASP A 59 -27.58 38.44 -6.74
CA ASP A 59 -28.53 37.68 -7.56
C ASP A 59 -29.20 36.54 -6.77
N ASP A 60 -30.04 35.77 -7.46
CA ASP A 60 -30.79 34.63 -6.92
C ASP A 60 -29.89 33.44 -6.53
N ALA A 61 -28.62 33.43 -6.94
CA ALA A 61 -27.61 32.45 -6.54
C ALA A 61 -26.68 32.96 -5.43
N ALA A 62 -27.07 34.05 -4.74
CA ALA A 62 -26.29 34.70 -3.68
C ALA A 62 -24.92 35.25 -4.11
N LYS A 63 -24.72 35.49 -5.40
CA LYS A 63 -23.49 36.12 -5.91
C LYS A 63 -23.59 37.64 -5.83
N LEU A 64 -22.57 38.28 -5.24
CA LEU A 64 -22.50 39.74 -5.17
C LEU A 64 -22.36 40.35 -6.57
N ILE A 65 -23.35 41.15 -6.96
CA ILE A 65 -23.40 41.86 -8.25
C ILE A 65 -22.76 43.24 -8.13
N THR A 66 -23.08 43.98 -7.06
CA THR A 66 -22.48 45.28 -6.80
C THR A 66 -22.60 45.68 -5.34
N ALA A 67 -21.64 46.48 -4.88
CA ALA A 67 -21.64 47.14 -3.58
C ALA A 67 -21.56 48.66 -3.76
N LYS A 68 -22.34 49.41 -2.99
CA LYS A 68 -22.42 50.87 -3.05
C LYS A 68 -22.46 51.47 -1.66
N ASP A 69 -21.52 52.35 -1.36
CA ASP A 69 -21.58 53.16 -0.16
C ASP A 69 -22.79 54.10 -0.19
N LEU A 70 -23.47 54.21 0.94
CA LEU A 70 -24.68 55.00 1.10
C LEU A 70 -24.36 56.32 1.79
N THR A 71 -25.04 57.38 1.35
CA THR A 71 -24.98 58.68 2.00
C THR A 71 -26.04 58.75 3.10
N ILE A 72 -25.59 58.94 4.33
CA ILE A 72 -26.45 59.18 5.50
C ILE A 72 -26.41 60.68 5.81
N ALA A 73 -27.55 61.38 5.65
CA ALA A 73 -27.65 62.80 5.95
C ALA A 73 -29.05 63.17 6.43
N ASN A 74 -29.13 63.95 7.51
CA ASN A 74 -30.39 64.38 8.13
C ASN A 74 -31.34 63.20 8.47
N GLY A 75 -30.80 62.10 8.99
CA GLY A 75 -31.56 60.89 9.32
C GLY A 75 -32.16 60.16 8.11
N GLN A 76 -31.64 60.39 6.89
CA GLN A 76 -32.05 59.69 5.66
C GLN A 76 -30.87 58.95 5.05
N VAL A 77 -31.12 57.72 4.59
CA VAL A 77 -30.14 56.91 3.85
C VAL A 77 -30.49 56.97 2.37
N SER A 78 -29.52 57.32 1.53
CA SER A 78 -29.69 57.46 0.08
C SER A 78 -28.50 56.87 -0.67
N SER A 79 -28.74 56.44 -1.91
CA SER A 79 -27.71 55.96 -2.83
C SER A 79 -27.73 56.75 -4.13
N GLU A 80 -26.61 56.79 -4.83
CA GLU A 80 -26.58 57.20 -6.24
C GLU A 80 -27.32 56.17 -7.11
N SER A 81 -27.76 56.60 -8.29
CA SER A 81 -28.46 55.70 -9.21
C SER A 81 -27.49 54.68 -9.83
N PHE A 82 -27.90 53.42 -9.96
CA PHE A 82 -27.12 52.39 -10.65
C PHE A 82 -28.02 51.46 -11.48
N GLU A 83 -27.43 50.75 -12.42
CA GLU A 83 -28.15 49.91 -13.39
C GLU A 83 -28.07 48.42 -13.03
N LEU A 84 -29.20 47.73 -13.17
CA LEU A 84 -29.33 46.28 -13.00
C LEU A 84 -30.02 45.65 -14.21
N THR A 85 -29.92 44.33 -14.38
CA THR A 85 -30.55 43.62 -15.51
C THR A 85 -32.03 43.38 -15.21
N LYS A 86 -32.92 43.60 -16.19
CA LYS A 86 -34.36 43.34 -16.03
C LYS A 86 -34.71 41.85 -15.97
N ASN A 87 -35.91 41.57 -15.44
CA ASN A 87 -36.55 40.26 -15.28
C ASN A 87 -35.71 39.27 -14.47
N GLN A 88 -35.03 39.79 -13.44
CA GLN A 88 -34.28 39.01 -12.46
C GLN A 88 -34.71 39.44 -11.07
N THR A 89 -34.67 38.49 -10.13
CA THR A 89 -34.85 38.75 -8.71
C THR A 89 -33.50 39.07 -8.09
N TYR A 90 -33.46 40.14 -7.30
CA TYR A 90 -32.27 40.54 -6.56
C TYR A 90 -32.56 40.60 -5.07
N VAL A 91 -31.55 40.27 -4.28
CA VAL A 91 -31.54 40.48 -2.83
C VAL A 91 -30.68 41.71 -2.54
N PHE A 92 -31.28 42.70 -1.89
CA PHE A 92 -30.64 43.95 -1.50
C PHE A 92 -30.37 43.91 0.01
N VAL A 93 -29.12 44.08 0.42
CA VAL A 93 -28.69 44.05 1.82
C VAL A 93 -28.00 45.37 2.15
N ILE A 94 -28.49 46.09 3.16
CA ILE A 94 -27.79 47.26 3.70
C ILE A 94 -27.16 46.86 5.03
N VAL A 95 -25.86 47.09 5.17
CA VAL A 95 -25.12 46.89 6.42
C VAL A 95 -24.69 48.25 6.96
N PHE A 96 -24.92 48.48 8.26
CA PHE A 96 -24.52 49.67 8.99
C PHE A 96 -23.30 49.39 9.86
N TYR A 97 -22.33 50.30 9.80
CA TYR A 97 -21.10 50.24 10.57
C TYR A 97 -20.92 51.50 11.41
N TYR A 98 -20.39 51.33 12.62
CA TYR A 98 -19.97 52.41 13.49
C TYR A 98 -18.45 52.44 13.63
N THR A 99 -17.83 53.60 13.36
CA THR A 99 -16.38 53.72 13.45
C THR A 99 -15.94 54.10 14.86
N LEU A 100 -15.21 53.19 15.51
CA LEU A 100 -14.59 53.42 16.81
C LEU A 100 -13.08 53.15 16.72
N ASN A 101 -12.26 54.04 17.26
CA ASN A 101 -10.79 53.89 17.25
C ASN A 101 -10.16 53.62 15.87
N SER A 102 -10.81 54.08 14.79
CA SER A 102 -10.45 53.85 13.38
C SER A 102 -10.81 52.47 12.82
N GLU A 103 -11.54 51.65 13.57
CA GLU A 103 -12.07 50.36 13.15
C GLU A 103 -13.58 50.46 12.88
N GLN A 104 -14.06 49.77 11.83
CA GLN A 104 -15.48 49.74 11.46
C GLN A 104 -16.16 48.51 12.07
N ILE A 105 -17.04 48.74 13.03
CA ILE A 105 -17.76 47.68 13.73
C ILE A 105 -19.17 47.55 13.11
N PRO A 106 -19.60 46.36 12.67
CA PRO A 106 -20.96 46.15 12.16
C PRO A 106 -21.97 46.23 13.32
N VAL A 107 -23.02 47.04 13.17
CA VAL A 107 -23.98 47.33 14.25
C VAL A 107 -25.43 47.01 13.89
N ALA A 108 -25.76 46.94 12.61
CA ALA A 108 -27.10 46.58 12.15
C ALA A 108 -27.10 46.18 10.67
N TYR A 109 -28.12 45.45 10.23
CA TYR A 109 -28.40 45.25 8.81
C TYR A 109 -29.90 45.21 8.50
N VAL A 110 -30.25 45.36 7.22
CA VAL A 110 -31.60 45.13 6.69
C VAL A 110 -31.52 44.52 5.30
N LEU A 111 -32.45 43.64 4.94
CA LEU A 111 -32.49 43.00 3.64
C LEU A 111 -33.88 43.03 3.01
N LEU A 112 -33.94 42.95 1.68
CA LEU A 112 -35.16 42.93 0.88
C LEU A 112 -34.93 42.13 -0.40
N SER A 113 -35.81 41.16 -0.70
CA SER A 113 -35.82 40.47 -2.01
C SER A 113 -36.88 41.08 -2.92
N GLN A 114 -36.50 41.45 -4.15
CA GLN A 114 -37.42 42.07 -5.10
C GLN A 114 -37.10 41.72 -6.57
N GLU A 115 -38.15 41.36 -7.32
CA GLU A 115 -38.08 41.11 -8.76
C GLU A 115 -38.13 42.41 -9.59
N LEU A 116 -37.18 42.58 -10.51
CA LEU A 116 -37.08 43.75 -11.38
C LEU A 116 -37.86 43.57 -12.69
N THR A 117 -39.13 43.97 -12.72
CA THR A 117 -40.03 43.79 -13.88
C THR A 117 -40.23 45.05 -14.75
N GLY A 118 -39.68 46.21 -14.38
CA GLY A 118 -39.87 47.51 -15.07
C GLY A 118 -38.59 48.29 -15.37
N ASN A 119 -38.67 49.38 -16.14
CA ASN A 119 -37.49 50.18 -16.56
C ASN A 119 -36.88 51.05 -15.44
N SER A 120 -37.59 51.21 -14.32
CA SER A 120 -37.14 51.96 -13.15
C SER A 120 -37.73 51.34 -11.89
N LEU A 121 -36.90 51.15 -10.87
CA LEU A 121 -37.33 50.64 -9.57
C LEU A 121 -37.04 51.67 -8.47
N GLN A 122 -37.95 51.75 -7.50
CA GLN A 122 -37.75 52.41 -6.22
C GLN A 122 -37.67 51.34 -5.14
N ILE A 123 -36.49 51.17 -4.54
CA ILE A 123 -36.32 50.31 -3.35
C ILE A 123 -36.55 51.18 -2.12
N ALA A 124 -37.44 50.70 -1.25
CA ALA A 124 -37.71 51.32 0.04
C ALA A 124 -37.69 50.21 1.10
N PHE A 125 -36.90 50.41 2.14
CA PHE A 125 -36.85 49.49 3.28
C PHE A 125 -37.69 50.05 4.41
N ASP A 126 -38.43 49.18 5.10
CA ASP A 126 -39.09 49.59 6.33
C ASP A 126 -38.04 49.66 7.46
N SER A 127 -38.01 50.79 8.16
CA SER A 127 -37.15 50.97 9.34
C SER A 127 -37.49 50.00 10.48
N ALA A 128 -38.68 49.38 10.46
CA ALA A 128 -39.08 48.36 11.42
C ALA A 128 -38.39 47.00 11.20
N ASP A 129 -37.83 46.76 10.01
CA ASP A 129 -37.22 45.48 9.62
C ASP A 129 -35.69 45.45 9.81
N ILE A 130 -35.11 46.51 10.41
CA ILE A 130 -33.68 46.54 10.75
C ILE A 130 -33.40 45.58 11.89
N VAL A 131 -32.43 44.69 11.66
CA VAL A 131 -31.88 43.77 12.64
C VAL A 131 -30.70 44.45 13.33
N THR A 132 -30.75 44.53 14.67
CA THR A 132 -29.70 45.17 15.49
C THR A 132 -29.02 44.22 16.47
N ASP A 133 -29.50 42.98 16.55
CA ASP A 133 -29.06 41.95 17.50
C ASP A 133 -29.31 40.59 16.83
N PRO A 134 -28.36 39.62 16.92
CA PRO A 134 -28.54 38.28 16.37
C PRO A 134 -29.87 37.61 16.76
N ALA A 135 -30.33 37.77 18.00
CA ALA A 135 -31.57 37.18 18.51
C ALA A 135 -32.83 37.87 17.96
N SER A 136 -32.69 39.07 17.39
CA SER A 136 -33.77 39.87 16.81
C SER A 136 -33.96 39.68 15.31
N ALA A 137 -33.10 38.89 14.65
CA ALA A 137 -33.25 38.53 13.24
C ALA A 137 -34.59 37.79 13.07
N SER A 138 -35.63 38.52 12.65
CA SER A 138 -36.97 37.96 12.54
C SER A 138 -36.97 36.88 11.47
N ALA A 139 -37.50 35.72 11.84
CA ALA A 139 -37.72 34.56 11.00
C ALA A 139 -38.65 34.87 9.81
N ASP A 140 -38.13 35.52 8.76
CA ASP A 140 -38.59 35.26 7.40
C ASP A 140 -37.89 33.97 6.95
N THR A 141 -38.52 32.83 7.21
CA THR A 141 -37.99 31.48 7.01
C THR A 141 -37.80 31.09 5.53
N SER A 142 -37.70 32.07 4.63
CA SER A 142 -37.58 31.86 3.19
C SER A 142 -36.23 32.28 2.60
N LEU A 143 -35.36 32.94 3.37
CA LEU A 143 -34.03 33.36 2.92
C LEU A 143 -32.93 32.88 3.88
N ASP A 144 -31.98 32.10 3.36
CA ASP A 144 -30.78 31.69 4.10
C ASP A 144 -29.77 32.84 4.16
N ILE A 145 -29.78 33.56 5.29
CA ILE A 145 -28.97 34.77 5.52
C ILE A 145 -27.46 34.52 5.56
N THR A 146 -27.01 33.28 5.79
CA THR A 146 -25.58 32.94 5.90
C THR A 146 -24.85 33.05 4.56
N SER A 147 -25.59 32.87 3.46
CA SER A 147 -25.06 32.90 2.09
C SER A 147 -24.81 34.31 1.52
N TYR A 148 -25.28 35.37 2.19
CA TYR A 148 -25.24 36.75 1.69
C TYR A 148 -24.14 37.63 2.32
N GLY A 149 -23.14 37.04 2.97
CA GLY A 149 -21.98 37.78 3.51
C GLY A 149 -22.35 38.84 4.56
N ILE A 150 -23.41 38.58 5.34
CA ILE A 150 -23.86 39.47 6.41
C ILE A 150 -22.91 39.30 7.61
N PRO A 151 -22.29 40.38 8.12
CA PRO A 151 -21.35 40.28 9.24
C PRO A 151 -22.06 39.99 10.56
N ASN A 152 -21.35 39.34 11.48
CA ASN A 152 -21.83 39.07 12.84
C ASN A 152 -22.07 40.40 13.58
N LEU A 153 -23.23 40.53 14.23
CA LEU A 153 -23.63 41.71 15.01
C LEU A 153 -23.34 41.57 16.50
N ASP A 154 -22.73 40.47 16.94
CA ASP A 154 -22.26 40.18 18.30
C ASP A 154 -20.84 39.63 18.18
N SER A 155 -19.86 40.54 18.15
CA SER A 155 -18.49 40.21 17.76
C SER A 155 -17.75 39.39 18.82
N ASP A 156 -18.16 39.47 20.09
CA ASP A 156 -17.54 38.74 21.20
C ASP A 156 -18.37 37.54 21.68
N GLY A 157 -19.59 37.38 21.17
CA GLY A 157 -20.43 36.19 21.32
C GLY A 157 -21.11 36.09 22.68
N ASP A 158 -21.25 37.20 23.41
CA ASP A 158 -21.79 37.22 24.77
C ASP A 158 -23.33 37.24 24.81
N GLY A 159 -23.97 37.38 23.64
CA GLY A 159 -25.42 37.45 23.47
C GLY A 159 -25.99 38.86 23.54
N VAL A 160 -25.15 39.90 23.58
CA VAL A 160 -25.51 41.32 23.50
C VAL A 160 -24.93 41.90 22.22
N GLY A 161 -25.80 42.36 21.31
CA GLY A 161 -25.31 42.88 20.02
C GLY A 161 -24.47 44.17 20.16
N ASN A 162 -23.46 44.32 19.30
CA ASN A 162 -22.51 45.43 19.19
C ASN A 162 -23.17 46.83 19.32
N LEU A 163 -24.39 47.02 18.79
CA LEU A 163 -25.10 48.30 18.88
C LEU A 163 -25.47 48.68 20.32
N ALA A 164 -25.79 47.70 21.16
CA ALA A 164 -26.18 47.91 22.56
C ALA A 164 -24.99 48.26 23.46
N GLU A 165 -23.80 47.79 23.09
CA GLU A 165 -22.54 47.95 23.84
C GLU A 165 -21.85 49.29 23.56
N ILE A 166 -22.14 49.91 22.40
CA ILE A 166 -21.64 51.23 22.04
C ILE A 166 -22.22 52.28 22.98
N GLY A 167 -21.46 52.55 24.05
CA GLY A 167 -21.81 53.51 25.10
C GLY A 167 -21.46 53.07 26.53
N SER A 168 -21.22 51.77 26.78
CA SER A 168 -20.79 51.25 28.10
C SER A 168 -19.27 51.30 28.31
N GLY A 169 -18.49 51.32 27.22
CA GLY A 169 -17.02 51.34 27.27
C GLY A 169 -16.37 49.96 27.37
N GLU A 170 -17.16 48.89 27.32
CA GLU A 170 -16.73 47.48 27.32
C GLU A 170 -16.35 47.03 25.90
N ILE A 171 -15.28 47.60 25.33
CA ILE A 171 -14.86 47.24 23.95
C ILE A 171 -13.41 46.71 23.93
N CYS A 172 -12.76 46.65 25.09
CA CYS A 172 -11.55 45.87 25.34
C CYS A 172 -11.23 45.96 26.84
N GLU A 173 -11.22 44.84 27.58
CA GLU A 173 -10.90 44.90 29.01
C GLU A 173 -9.79 43.96 29.50
N GLN A 174 -9.10 43.18 28.66
CA GLN A 174 -8.13 42.21 29.16
C GLN A 174 -6.70 42.42 28.65
N ASP A 175 -5.83 42.84 29.57
CA ASP A 175 -4.38 42.66 29.47
C ASP A 175 -4.08 41.15 29.59
N TYR A 176 -3.57 40.54 28.52
CA TYR A 176 -3.18 39.12 28.55
C TYR A 176 -1.82 38.99 29.24
N PRO A 177 -1.70 38.17 30.31
CA PRO A 177 -0.40 37.81 30.85
C PRO A 177 0.32 36.91 29.84
N LEU A 178 1.49 37.36 29.38
CA LEU A 178 2.40 36.60 28.53
C LEU A 178 3.69 36.36 29.30
N TYR A 179 4.19 35.13 29.28
CA TYR A 179 5.34 34.64 30.04
C TYR A 179 6.51 34.44 29.09
N ARG A 180 7.72 34.84 29.50
CA ARG A 180 8.90 34.63 28.67
C ARG A 180 9.12 33.12 28.51
N ASP A 181 9.33 32.72 27.26
CA ASP A 181 9.68 31.37 26.82
C ASP A 181 11.12 31.46 26.28
N ALA A 182 12.09 30.91 27.02
CA ALA A 182 13.50 31.10 26.74
C ALA A 182 14.13 30.00 25.88
N ASP A 183 13.60 28.79 25.94
CA ASP A 183 14.08 27.59 25.23
C ASP A 183 13.19 27.22 24.03
N GLY A 184 11.99 27.79 23.93
CA GLY A 184 11.13 27.75 22.75
C GLY A 184 10.14 26.59 22.72
N ASP A 185 9.79 26.01 23.87
CA ASP A 185 8.92 24.82 23.95
C ASP A 185 7.41 25.14 24.01
N GLY A 186 7.05 26.42 24.11
CA GLY A 186 5.65 26.87 24.17
C GLY A 186 5.11 27.12 25.58
N TYR A 187 5.88 26.79 26.62
CA TYR A 187 5.63 27.13 28.02
C TYR A 187 6.61 28.22 28.45
N GLY A 188 6.22 29.03 29.43
CA GLY A 188 7.06 30.14 29.86
C GLY A 188 7.10 30.28 31.37
N ALA A 189 8.16 30.89 31.89
CA ALA A 189 8.33 31.06 33.32
C ALA A 189 7.28 31.99 33.94
N SER A 190 6.50 31.49 34.89
CA SER A 190 5.58 32.30 35.74
C SER A 190 6.25 33.52 36.37
N SER A 191 7.55 33.42 36.65
CA SER A 191 8.37 34.48 37.25
C SER A 191 8.72 35.62 36.28
N GLN A 192 8.48 35.46 34.99
CA GLN A 192 8.84 36.39 33.91
C GLN A 192 7.64 36.83 33.07
N VAL A 193 6.60 37.38 33.72
CA VAL A 193 5.33 37.82 33.08
C VAL A 193 5.35 39.29 32.60
N VAL A 194 4.74 39.55 31.45
CA VAL A 194 4.42 40.88 30.89
C VAL A 194 2.97 40.91 30.41
N TYR A 195 2.31 42.05 30.55
CA TYR A 195 0.92 42.24 30.13
C TYR A 195 0.85 42.95 28.77
N ASN A 196 0.01 42.46 27.85
CA ASN A 196 -0.15 43.04 26.52
C ASN A 196 -1.62 43.07 26.08
N CYS A 197 -1.99 44.12 25.33
CA CYS A 197 -3.34 44.27 24.77
C CYS A 197 -3.60 43.30 23.60
N THR A 198 -2.56 42.70 23.05
CA THR A 198 -2.64 41.63 22.05
C THR A 198 -2.17 40.33 22.69
N ALA A 199 -2.86 39.21 22.43
CA ALA A 199 -2.51 37.88 22.96
C ALA A 199 -1.18 37.30 22.42
N THR A 200 -0.35 38.13 21.78
CA THR A 200 0.91 37.73 21.15
C THR A 200 1.99 38.78 21.41
N LYS A 201 3.21 38.30 21.66
CA LYS A 201 4.45 39.08 21.78
C LYS A 201 5.62 38.14 21.53
N GLU A 202 6.51 38.50 20.61
CA GLU A 202 7.68 37.67 20.24
C GLU A 202 8.55 37.32 21.45
N GLY A 203 8.88 36.03 21.60
CA GLY A 203 9.63 35.48 22.74
C GLY A 203 8.83 35.33 24.05
N TYR A 204 7.49 35.39 23.97
CA TYR A 204 6.59 35.17 25.10
C TYR A 204 5.38 34.33 24.67
N VAL A 205 4.89 33.49 25.58
CA VAL A 205 3.75 32.60 25.39
C VAL A 205 2.66 32.88 26.43
N ALA A 206 1.43 32.45 26.16
CA ALA A 206 0.31 32.67 27.09
C ALA A 206 0.37 31.73 28.31
N ASN A 207 1.10 30.61 28.19
CA ASN A 207 1.17 29.61 29.25
C ASN A 207 2.36 29.85 30.18
N GLY A 208 2.09 30.11 31.46
CA GLY A 208 3.10 30.53 32.43
C GLY A 208 3.56 29.44 33.38
N THR A 209 3.36 28.18 33.03
CA THR A 209 3.42 27.06 33.99
C THR A 209 4.76 26.32 33.98
N ASP A 210 5.75 26.79 33.23
CA ASP A 210 7.07 26.18 33.14
C ASP A 210 7.84 26.26 34.48
N CYS A 211 8.37 25.12 34.93
CA CYS A 211 9.18 25.00 36.13
C CYS A 211 10.70 25.11 35.88
N ASP A 212 11.17 24.91 34.64
CA ASP A 212 12.55 25.18 34.20
C ASP A 212 12.63 25.69 32.74
N ASP A 213 12.32 26.98 32.58
CA ASP A 213 12.40 27.82 31.35
C ASP A 213 13.84 28.02 30.81
N ALA A 214 14.68 27.01 30.93
CA ALA A 214 15.98 26.91 30.30
C ALA A 214 16.19 25.53 29.65
N SER A 215 15.23 24.63 29.77
CA SER A 215 15.24 23.26 29.29
C SER A 215 13.90 22.90 28.68
N SER A 216 13.84 22.81 27.35
CA SER A 216 12.65 22.40 26.58
C SER A 216 12.17 20.96 26.84
N ALA A 217 12.78 20.24 27.78
CA ALA A 217 12.41 18.90 28.22
C ALA A 217 11.77 18.89 29.62
N ILE A 218 11.61 20.06 30.25
CA ILE A 218 11.05 20.22 31.58
C ILE A 218 9.95 21.27 31.50
N HIS A 219 8.72 20.83 31.28
CA HIS A 219 7.57 21.70 31.17
C HIS A 219 6.29 20.91 31.47
N PRO A 220 5.17 21.57 31.77
CA PRO A 220 3.90 20.89 31.98
C PRO A 220 3.49 19.96 30.85
N GLY A 221 3.24 18.70 31.21
CA GLY A 221 2.91 17.64 30.26
C GLY A 221 4.09 17.10 29.45
N ALA A 222 5.34 17.46 29.80
CA ALA A 222 6.51 16.72 29.34
C ALA A 222 6.45 15.28 29.87
N THR A 223 7.12 14.35 29.20
CA THR A 223 7.19 12.96 29.66
C THR A 223 8.13 12.87 30.85
N GLU A 224 7.62 12.39 31.99
CA GLU A 224 8.44 12.00 33.15
C GLU A 224 9.45 10.92 32.77
N ILE A 225 10.71 11.13 33.15
CA ILE A 225 11.78 10.16 32.99
C ILE A 225 12.46 9.97 34.34
N CYS A 226 12.76 8.73 34.71
CA CYS A 226 13.36 8.37 36.01
C CYS A 226 14.81 8.88 36.19
N ASP A 227 15.00 10.20 36.24
CA ASP A 227 16.27 10.89 36.42
C ASP A 227 16.32 11.68 37.75
N GLY A 228 15.23 11.66 38.52
CA GLY A 228 15.10 12.35 39.80
C GLY A 228 14.76 13.83 39.67
N ILE A 229 14.29 14.25 38.49
CA ILE A 229 13.75 15.57 38.18
C ILE A 229 12.24 15.44 37.97
N ASP A 230 11.51 16.51 38.24
CA ASP A 230 10.08 16.66 37.94
C ASP A 230 10.01 17.30 36.54
N ASN A 231 9.96 16.47 35.50
CA ASN A 231 9.99 16.90 34.09
C ASN A 231 8.66 17.52 33.66
N ASP A 232 7.55 17.02 34.16
CA ASP A 232 6.19 17.44 33.82
C ASP A 232 5.66 18.56 34.73
N CYS A 233 6.49 19.01 35.68
CA CYS A 233 6.17 20.06 36.63
C CYS A 233 4.91 19.77 37.49
N GLY A 234 4.57 18.49 37.68
CA GLY A 234 3.42 18.00 38.46
C GLY A 234 3.58 18.14 39.97
N GLY A 235 4.82 18.35 40.44
CA GLY A 235 5.16 18.56 41.86
C GLY A 235 5.40 17.27 42.64
N THR A 236 5.37 16.13 41.96
CA THR A 236 5.98 14.88 42.40
C THR A 236 7.23 14.64 41.55
N ILE A 237 8.03 13.62 41.87
CA ILE A 237 9.25 13.33 41.10
C ILE A 237 9.13 11.90 40.60
N ASP A 238 9.30 11.73 39.29
CA ASP A 238 9.28 10.46 38.56
C ASP A 238 7.95 9.69 38.65
N GLU A 239 6.83 10.29 39.09
CA GLU A 239 5.58 9.57 39.41
C GLU A 239 4.94 8.87 38.22
N ASP A 240 5.02 9.51 37.05
CA ASP A 240 4.47 9.01 35.80
C ASP A 240 5.57 8.35 34.95
N GLY A 241 6.83 8.41 35.42
CA GLY A 241 7.98 7.66 34.89
C GLY A 241 8.21 6.32 35.59
N LEU A 242 7.42 5.98 36.62
CA LEU A 242 7.52 4.70 37.31
C LEU A 242 7.00 3.56 36.43
N THR A 243 7.83 2.56 36.22
CA THR A 243 7.40 1.29 35.65
C THR A 243 6.81 0.42 36.75
N ARG A 244 5.62 -0.14 36.49
CA ARG A 244 5.04 -1.16 37.37
C ARG A 244 5.76 -2.48 37.10
N TYR A 245 6.42 -3.01 38.13
CA TYR A 245 7.03 -4.33 38.10
C TYR A 245 6.20 -5.33 38.91
N TYR A 246 5.96 -6.50 38.35
CA TYR A 246 5.21 -7.59 38.96
C TYR A 246 6.17 -8.58 39.61
N TYR A 247 5.71 -9.24 40.68
CA TYR A 247 6.44 -10.33 41.31
C TYR A 247 6.51 -11.47 40.31
N ASP A 248 7.71 -11.94 40.05
CA ASP A 248 8.01 -13.00 39.08
C ASP A 248 8.85 -14.05 39.84
N GLY A 249 8.19 -15.18 40.10
CA GLY A 249 8.62 -16.21 41.04
C GLY A 249 9.50 -17.29 40.43
N ASP A 250 9.44 -17.47 39.11
CA ASP A 250 10.16 -18.48 38.34
C ASP A 250 11.11 -17.90 37.28
N ASP A 251 11.23 -16.57 37.22
CA ASP A 251 12.13 -15.78 36.40
C ASP A 251 11.87 -15.94 34.88
N ASP A 252 10.61 -16.06 34.46
CA ASP A 252 10.21 -16.24 33.05
C ASP A 252 9.91 -14.95 32.30
N GLY A 253 9.85 -13.83 33.03
CA GLY A 253 9.59 -12.52 32.46
C GLY A 253 8.13 -12.10 32.47
N TYR A 254 7.21 -12.85 33.07
CA TYR A 254 5.85 -12.43 33.39
C TYR A 254 5.59 -12.54 34.89
N GLY A 255 4.89 -11.57 35.46
CA GLY A 255 4.61 -11.57 36.89
C GLY A 255 3.13 -11.70 37.22
N VAL A 256 2.84 -12.19 38.43
CA VAL A 256 1.48 -12.41 38.90
C VAL A 256 0.71 -11.10 39.06
N THR A 257 -0.48 -11.00 38.44
CA THR A 257 -1.28 -9.76 38.35
C THR A 257 -1.61 -9.09 39.70
N GLY A 258 -1.57 -9.86 40.79
CA GLY A 258 -1.94 -9.41 42.13
C GLY A 258 -0.80 -8.87 43.00
N GLU A 259 0.46 -9.05 42.60
CA GLU A 259 1.63 -8.65 43.40
C GLU A 259 2.57 -7.80 42.56
N TYR A 260 2.63 -6.49 42.83
CA TYR A 260 3.45 -5.56 42.07
C TYR A 260 4.02 -4.41 42.93
N VAL A 261 5.02 -3.72 42.38
CA VAL A 261 5.62 -2.48 42.89
C VAL A 261 5.82 -1.49 41.74
N ASP A 262 5.55 -0.21 41.96
CA ASP A 262 5.88 0.85 41.00
C ASP A 262 7.29 1.39 41.35
N ALA A 263 8.26 1.29 40.44
CA ALA A 263 9.65 1.67 40.68
C ALA A 263 10.40 2.09 39.40
N CYS A 264 11.53 2.78 39.56
CA CYS A 264 12.40 3.19 38.44
C CYS A 264 13.32 2.10 37.90
N ALA A 265 13.41 0.95 38.59
CA ALA A 265 14.21 -0.19 38.16
C ALA A 265 13.75 -1.46 38.91
N LEU A 266 14.08 -2.62 38.34
CA LEU A 266 13.85 -3.92 38.94
C LEU A 266 14.32 -3.98 40.40
N ASN A 267 13.49 -4.55 41.26
CA ASN A 267 13.72 -4.52 42.71
C ASN A 267 13.42 -5.87 43.36
N GLY A 268 14.48 -6.64 43.64
CA GLY A 268 14.36 -7.93 44.32
C GLY A 268 13.69 -8.96 43.41
N ASN A 269 12.54 -9.49 43.83
CA ASN A 269 11.76 -10.49 43.11
C ASN A 269 10.68 -9.86 42.20
N TYR A 270 10.75 -8.55 41.96
CA TYR A 270 9.88 -7.85 41.02
C TYR A 270 10.72 -7.54 39.77
N THR A 271 10.81 -8.54 38.88
CA THR A 271 11.82 -8.63 37.80
C THR A 271 11.27 -8.31 36.41
N THR A 272 9.95 -8.12 36.27
CA THR A 272 9.32 -7.85 34.97
C THR A 272 8.20 -6.83 35.05
N ALA A 273 7.98 -6.07 33.95
CA ALA A 273 6.84 -5.18 33.79
C ALA A 273 5.60 -5.88 33.19
N GLU A 274 5.79 -7.09 32.67
CA GLU A 274 4.73 -7.88 32.09
C GLU A 274 3.91 -8.57 33.18
N ARG A 275 2.59 -8.63 32.98
CA ARG A 275 1.62 -9.12 33.97
C ARG A 275 0.78 -10.22 33.38
N GLY A 276 0.24 -11.08 34.23
CA GLY A 276 -0.79 -12.03 33.83
C GLY A 276 -0.38 -13.49 33.99
N ASP A 277 0.80 -13.73 34.56
CA ASP A 277 1.24 -15.07 34.90
C ASP A 277 0.22 -15.73 35.83
N CYS A 278 -0.37 -16.82 35.31
CA CYS A 278 -1.36 -17.64 35.99
C CYS A 278 -0.72 -18.78 36.80
N ASN A 279 0.58 -19.03 36.65
CA ASN A 279 1.36 -19.97 37.44
C ASN A 279 2.85 -19.58 37.63
N ASP A 280 3.06 -18.60 38.52
CA ASP A 280 4.31 -18.01 39.05
C ASP A 280 5.28 -18.95 39.79
N ALA A 281 5.24 -20.24 39.46
CA ALA A 281 6.17 -21.27 39.90
C ALA A 281 6.60 -22.21 38.75
N ASN A 282 6.13 -21.96 37.53
CA ASN A 282 6.46 -22.70 36.32
C ASN A 282 6.66 -21.74 35.13
N SER A 283 7.92 -21.55 34.75
CA SER A 283 8.39 -20.61 33.71
C SER A 283 7.96 -20.92 32.27
N ALA A 284 6.95 -21.77 32.09
CA ALA A 284 6.40 -22.20 30.81
C ALA A 284 4.89 -21.90 30.71
N ILE A 285 4.31 -21.23 31.71
CA ILE A 285 2.90 -20.86 31.77
C ILE A 285 2.85 -19.38 32.08
N TYR A 286 2.59 -18.58 31.06
CA TYR A 286 2.59 -17.13 31.12
C TYR A 286 1.74 -16.56 29.97
N PRO A 287 1.28 -15.30 30.04
CA PRO A 287 0.50 -14.67 28.97
C PRO A 287 1.12 -14.82 27.59
N ASN A 288 0.34 -15.32 26.62
CA ASN A 288 0.81 -15.60 25.26
C ASN A 288 1.92 -16.68 25.18
N ALA A 289 2.14 -17.47 26.23
CA ALA A 289 2.98 -18.66 26.12
C ALA A 289 2.36 -19.61 25.10
N PHE A 290 3.19 -20.38 24.42
CA PHE A 290 2.71 -21.36 23.46
C PHE A 290 1.80 -22.41 24.15
N GLU A 291 0.51 -22.38 23.82
CA GLU A 291 -0.41 -23.48 24.05
C GLU A 291 -0.08 -24.60 23.08
N GLY A 292 0.94 -25.39 23.42
CA GLY A 292 1.29 -26.55 22.61
C GLY A 292 0.12 -27.53 22.52
N CYS A 293 0.10 -28.32 21.45
CA CYS A 293 -0.90 -29.35 21.13
C CYS A 293 -0.88 -30.57 22.10
N SER A 294 -0.71 -30.35 23.41
CA SER A 294 -0.75 -31.39 24.44
C SER A 294 -2.12 -31.44 25.12
N ASP A 295 -2.72 -32.64 25.10
CA ASP A 295 -3.96 -33.04 25.80
C ASP A 295 -3.88 -32.95 27.36
N ASP A 296 -3.02 -32.11 27.93
CA ASP A 296 -2.76 -32.04 29.36
C ASP A 296 -3.76 -31.15 30.13
N GLY A 297 -4.56 -30.35 29.41
CA GLY A 297 -5.61 -29.49 29.97
C GLY A 297 -5.05 -28.37 30.83
N ILE A 298 -3.82 -27.94 30.53
CA ILE A 298 -3.17 -26.78 31.14
C ILE A 298 -3.39 -25.59 30.20
N ASP A 299 -3.86 -24.49 30.77
CA ASP A 299 -3.97 -23.18 30.12
C ASP A 299 -2.59 -22.53 30.25
N ASN A 300 -1.82 -22.56 29.16
CA ASN A 300 -0.41 -22.13 29.17
C ASN A 300 -0.32 -20.62 28.93
N ASP A 301 -1.22 -20.06 28.13
CA ASP A 301 -1.19 -18.65 27.71
C ASP A 301 -2.03 -17.71 28.59
N CYS A 302 -2.65 -18.27 29.64
CA CYS A 302 -3.43 -17.58 30.66
C CYS A 302 -4.66 -16.82 30.14
N ASP A 303 -5.21 -17.18 28.98
CA ASP A 303 -6.38 -16.52 28.38
C ASP A 303 -7.73 -17.11 28.88
N SER A 304 -7.69 -18.16 29.71
CA SER A 304 -8.84 -18.90 30.25
C SER A 304 -9.69 -19.61 29.18
N VAL A 305 -9.18 -19.71 27.97
CA VAL A 305 -9.58 -20.66 26.94
C VAL A 305 -8.72 -21.90 27.15
N TYR A 306 -9.31 -23.05 26.87
CA TYR A 306 -8.56 -24.28 26.73
C TYR A 306 -8.65 -24.57 25.25
N VAL A 307 -7.57 -24.49 24.49
CA VAL A 307 -7.64 -24.78 23.06
C VAL A 307 -7.71 -26.30 22.88
N GLU A 308 -8.93 -26.85 22.97
CA GLU A 308 -9.24 -28.19 22.46
C GLU A 308 -9.51 -28.11 20.94
N GLY A 309 -8.45 -28.32 20.15
CA GLY A 309 -8.55 -28.98 18.84
C GLY A 309 -9.33 -28.31 17.71
N PHE A 310 -9.51 -26.98 17.68
CA PHE A 310 -10.11 -26.31 16.50
C PHE A 310 -9.23 -25.23 15.84
N LEU A 311 -8.32 -24.59 16.58
CA LEU A 311 -7.38 -23.59 16.03
C LEU A 311 -5.93 -24.10 15.93
N CYS A 312 -5.65 -25.30 16.43
CA CYS A 312 -4.39 -26.01 16.22
C CYS A 312 -4.61 -27.13 15.19
N LYS A 313 -4.94 -26.79 13.95
CA LYS A 313 -4.61 -27.72 12.86
C LYS A 313 -3.17 -27.44 12.46
N ASP A 314 -2.27 -28.00 13.24
CA ASP A 314 -1.07 -28.58 12.65
C ASP A 314 -1.57 -29.61 11.62
N TYR A 315 -1.53 -29.29 10.33
CA TYR A 315 -1.70 -30.28 9.28
C TYR A 315 -0.42 -31.14 9.23
N ILE A 316 -0.19 -31.91 10.30
CA ILE A 316 0.87 -32.92 10.34
C ILE A 316 0.34 -34.15 9.61
N TYR A 317 0.96 -34.47 8.48
CA TYR A 317 0.78 -35.75 7.84
C TYR A 317 1.51 -36.84 8.64
N ASP A 318 0.74 -37.59 9.41
CA ASP A 318 1.14 -38.93 9.85
C ASP A 318 0.02 -39.88 9.40
N ASP A 319 0.10 -40.38 8.17
CA ASP A 319 -0.68 -41.55 7.75
C ASP A 319 0.12 -42.84 7.99
N PRO A 320 -0.12 -43.55 9.11
CA PRO A 320 0.20 -44.96 9.18
C PRO A 320 -1.00 -45.88 8.92
N LEU A 321 -2.25 -45.39 8.85
CA LEU A 321 -3.46 -46.22 8.83
C LEU A 321 -4.71 -45.50 8.26
N GLY A 322 -4.81 -45.39 6.93
CA GLY A 322 -6.00 -44.83 6.26
C GLY A 322 -7.37 -45.29 6.78
N GLU A 323 -8.23 -44.33 7.11
CA GLU A 323 -9.69 -44.26 6.89
C GLU A 323 -10.18 -42.81 7.08
N ASP A 324 -10.90 -42.31 6.07
CA ASP A 324 -11.86 -41.18 5.93
C ASP A 324 -11.95 -40.00 6.95
N ASP A 325 -11.92 -38.79 6.37
CA ASP A 325 -12.38 -37.45 6.79
C ASP A 325 -11.74 -36.80 8.04
N VAL A 326 -10.79 -35.88 7.83
CA VAL A 326 -10.93 -34.41 8.00
C VAL A 326 -9.62 -33.75 7.56
N VAL A 327 -9.76 -32.87 6.57
CA VAL A 327 -8.77 -32.11 5.78
C VAL A 327 -7.69 -32.89 5.06
N GLY A 328 -8.04 -33.30 3.85
CA GLY A 328 -7.09 -33.83 2.90
C GLY A 328 -6.30 -32.69 2.27
N TRP A 329 -5.02 -32.93 2.06
CA TRP A 329 -4.38 -32.58 0.79
C TRP A 329 -5.41 -32.70 -0.33
N SER A 330 -5.58 -31.70 -1.18
CA SER A 330 -6.45 -31.92 -2.33
C SER A 330 -5.74 -32.96 -3.22
N LYS A 331 -4.49 -32.75 -3.68
CA LYS A 331 -3.74 -33.71 -4.54
C LYS A 331 -2.21 -33.56 -4.45
N ILE A 332 -1.47 -34.67 -4.67
CA ILE A 332 0.00 -34.71 -4.74
C ILE A 332 0.44 -35.22 -6.11
N ILE A 333 1.41 -34.54 -6.72
CA ILE A 333 2.05 -34.93 -7.97
C ILE A 333 3.48 -35.34 -7.66
N ARG A 334 3.82 -36.60 -7.87
CA ARG A 334 5.17 -37.11 -7.60
C ARG A 334 5.95 -37.28 -8.89
N GLY A 335 7.24 -36.94 -8.84
CA GLY A 335 8.17 -37.18 -9.94
C GLY A 335 8.25 -38.66 -10.28
N ASP A 336 8.53 -38.98 -11.54
CA ASP A 336 8.50 -40.35 -12.04
C ASP A 336 9.90 -40.99 -12.21
N SER A 337 10.93 -40.26 -11.78
CA SER A 337 12.34 -40.54 -12.04
C SER A 337 13.20 -40.05 -10.85
N ALA A 338 14.42 -40.56 -10.71
CA ALA A 338 15.26 -40.29 -9.53
C ALA A 338 16.28 -39.19 -9.82
N SER A 339 16.45 -38.27 -8.87
CA SER A 339 17.25 -37.04 -9.01
C SER A 339 16.70 -36.08 -10.06
N ASP A 340 15.38 -36.12 -10.22
CA ASP A 340 14.58 -35.21 -11.01
C ASP A 340 13.97 -34.22 -10.01
N ASN A 341 13.95 -32.92 -10.31
CA ASN A 341 13.62 -31.89 -9.32
C ASN A 341 12.18 -31.42 -9.52
N LEU A 342 11.21 -32.34 -9.60
CA LEU A 342 9.81 -31.95 -9.79
C LEU A 342 9.38 -30.98 -8.68
N GLY A 343 8.84 -29.82 -9.05
CA GLY A 343 8.43 -28.80 -8.09
C GLY A 343 9.53 -27.81 -7.70
N GLU A 344 10.65 -27.79 -8.41
CA GLU A 344 11.66 -26.72 -8.27
C GLU A 344 11.03 -25.32 -8.48
N TRP A 345 10.14 -25.18 -9.46
CA TRP A 345 9.23 -24.05 -9.65
C TRP A 345 7.79 -24.53 -9.87
N VAL A 346 6.85 -23.78 -9.30
CA VAL A 346 5.40 -23.91 -9.48
C VAL A 346 4.85 -22.52 -9.83
N SER A 347 3.81 -22.47 -10.64
CA SER A 347 3.18 -21.21 -11.04
C SER A 347 1.75 -21.46 -11.54
N SER A 348 0.83 -20.51 -11.29
CA SER A 348 -0.37 -20.39 -12.11
C SER A 348 0.03 -20.11 -13.56
N ALA A 349 -0.77 -20.56 -14.50
CA ALA A 349 -0.58 -20.28 -15.91
C ALA A 349 -1.57 -19.24 -16.44
N GLY A 350 -2.54 -18.79 -15.62
CA GLY A 350 -3.71 -18.04 -16.10
C GLY A 350 -4.70 -18.94 -16.85
N ASP A 351 -5.65 -18.36 -17.58
CA ASP A 351 -6.60 -19.09 -18.43
C ASP A 351 -6.03 -19.28 -19.84
N VAL A 352 -5.04 -20.15 -19.96
CA VAL A 352 -4.35 -20.47 -21.22
C VAL A 352 -5.27 -21.20 -22.18
N THR A 353 -6.23 -21.97 -21.66
CA THR A 353 -7.18 -22.71 -22.50
C THR A 353 -8.40 -21.91 -22.97
N GLY A 354 -8.66 -20.74 -22.37
CA GLY A 354 -9.79 -19.87 -22.68
C GLY A 354 -11.13 -20.43 -22.20
N ASP A 355 -11.11 -21.29 -21.19
CA ASP A 355 -12.32 -21.95 -20.65
C ASP A 355 -12.88 -21.27 -19.40
N GLY A 356 -12.20 -20.22 -18.93
CA GLY A 356 -12.55 -19.41 -17.77
C GLY A 356 -12.04 -20.00 -16.46
N VAL A 357 -11.14 -20.97 -16.49
CA VAL A 357 -10.54 -21.61 -15.32
C VAL A 357 -9.03 -21.39 -15.35
N PRO A 358 -8.41 -21.01 -14.23
CA PRO A 358 -6.96 -20.97 -14.15
C PRO A 358 -6.35 -22.35 -14.42
N ASP A 359 -5.24 -22.34 -15.16
CA ASP A 359 -4.40 -23.49 -15.47
C ASP A 359 -3.13 -23.44 -14.60
N ILE A 360 -2.36 -24.54 -14.52
CA ILE A 360 -1.15 -24.60 -13.68
C ILE A 360 0.07 -25.12 -14.44
N MET A 361 1.26 -24.67 -14.03
CA MET A 361 2.55 -25.13 -14.53
C MET A 361 3.46 -25.64 -13.40
N ILE A 362 4.15 -26.74 -13.68
CA ILE A 362 5.13 -27.35 -12.78
C ILE A 362 6.40 -27.67 -13.55
N SER A 363 7.55 -27.27 -13.02
CA SER A 363 8.85 -27.59 -13.62
C SER A 363 9.44 -28.89 -13.09
N ASP A 364 10.18 -29.57 -13.96
CA ASP A 364 11.13 -30.62 -13.62
C ASP A 364 12.39 -30.44 -14.47
N ASP A 365 13.32 -29.59 -14.00
CA ASP A 365 14.52 -29.24 -14.77
C ASP A 365 15.55 -30.38 -14.83
N GLY A 366 15.40 -31.39 -13.95
CA GLY A 366 16.22 -32.59 -13.91
C GLY A 366 15.81 -33.67 -14.90
N ASP A 367 14.59 -33.60 -15.45
CA ASP A 367 14.03 -34.63 -16.32
C ASP A 367 14.87 -34.87 -17.61
N ASP A 368 14.81 -36.11 -18.10
CA ASP A 368 15.67 -36.66 -19.13
C ASP A 368 14.94 -37.01 -20.47
N PRO A 369 13.92 -36.28 -20.97
CA PRO A 369 13.17 -36.67 -22.18
C PRO A 369 14.06 -36.91 -23.40
N ASN A 370 15.06 -36.03 -23.59
CA ASN A 370 15.91 -35.99 -24.78
C ASN A 370 17.40 -35.99 -24.43
N GLY A 371 17.76 -36.51 -23.25
CA GLY A 371 19.13 -36.61 -22.74
C GLY A 371 19.23 -36.07 -21.32
N THR A 372 20.38 -36.30 -20.66
CA THR A 372 20.58 -35.92 -19.26
C THR A 372 20.29 -34.44 -19.02
N ASN A 373 19.39 -34.13 -18.07
CA ASN A 373 18.90 -32.83 -17.68
C ASN A 373 18.46 -31.98 -18.87
N SER A 374 17.74 -32.59 -19.82
CA SER A 374 17.09 -31.81 -20.88
C SER A 374 15.93 -30.97 -20.32
N GLY A 375 15.33 -31.40 -19.21
CA GLY A 375 14.26 -30.71 -18.49
C GLY A 375 12.89 -30.84 -19.13
N SER A 376 11.86 -30.68 -18.31
CA SER A 376 10.45 -30.68 -18.68
C SER A 376 9.66 -29.62 -17.93
N VAL A 377 8.55 -29.19 -18.54
CA VAL A 377 7.48 -28.44 -17.86
C VAL A 377 6.16 -29.16 -18.12
N TYR A 378 5.38 -29.35 -17.06
CA TYR A 378 4.07 -29.99 -17.10
C TYR A 378 3.00 -28.92 -16.96
N PHE A 379 2.16 -28.80 -17.98
CA PHE A 379 1.01 -27.91 -18.02
C PHE A 379 -0.29 -28.69 -17.80
N PHE A 380 -1.10 -28.26 -16.84
CA PHE A 380 -2.39 -28.87 -16.53
C PHE A 380 -3.50 -27.84 -16.71
N SER A 381 -4.50 -28.17 -17.52
CA SER A 381 -5.64 -27.28 -17.73
C SER A 381 -6.68 -27.38 -16.61
N GLY A 382 -7.21 -26.25 -16.16
CA GLY A 382 -8.40 -26.07 -15.31
C GLY A 382 -9.60 -26.93 -15.78
N TYR A 383 -10.34 -27.53 -14.83
CA TYR A 383 -11.56 -28.39 -14.93
C TYR A 383 -11.86 -29.21 -16.23
N SER A 384 -12.07 -30.54 -16.17
CA SER A 384 -13.41 -31.09 -15.83
C SER A 384 -13.47 -32.54 -15.32
N GLU A 385 -12.32 -33.21 -15.20
CA GLU A 385 -12.11 -34.36 -14.32
C GLU A 385 -10.64 -34.29 -13.91
N PHE A 386 -10.32 -33.36 -13.01
CA PHE A 386 -8.99 -33.16 -12.41
C PHE A 386 -8.61 -34.42 -11.60
N ASP A 387 -8.34 -35.54 -12.27
CA ASP A 387 -7.93 -36.81 -11.67
C ASP A 387 -6.39 -36.83 -11.66
N PHE A 388 -5.79 -36.21 -10.64
CA PHE A 388 -4.39 -36.47 -10.37
C PHE A 388 -4.31 -37.86 -9.79
N THR A 389 -3.83 -38.79 -10.58
CA THR A 389 -3.14 -39.93 -9.99
C THR A 389 -1.82 -39.42 -9.41
N GLU A 390 -1.38 -40.03 -8.31
CA GLU A 390 -0.18 -39.66 -7.52
C GLU A 390 1.14 -39.56 -8.30
N ALA A 391 1.16 -39.88 -9.60
CA ALA A 391 2.34 -39.82 -10.45
C ALA A 391 2.02 -39.23 -11.83
N LEU A 392 3.01 -38.59 -12.45
CA LEU A 392 2.99 -38.07 -13.82
C LEU A 392 2.75 -39.12 -14.94
N ASN A 393 2.39 -40.36 -14.62
CA ASN A 393 2.33 -41.44 -15.62
C ASN A 393 1.01 -41.53 -16.42
N ASP A 394 0.00 -40.73 -16.08
CA ASP A 394 -1.38 -40.92 -16.58
C ASP A 394 -1.74 -40.01 -17.78
N GLY A 395 -0.90 -39.04 -18.12
CA GLY A 395 -0.98 -38.28 -19.37
C GLY A 395 -2.12 -37.25 -19.46
N ASN A 396 -2.65 -36.78 -18.33
CA ASN A 396 -3.65 -35.72 -18.25
C ASN A 396 -3.02 -34.31 -18.22
N TYR A 397 -1.90 -34.12 -18.92
CA TYR A 397 -1.17 -32.87 -19.01
C TYR A 397 -0.54 -32.73 -20.39
N THR A 398 -0.14 -31.51 -20.74
CA THR A 398 0.80 -31.27 -21.83
C THR A 398 2.21 -31.19 -21.26
N ARG A 399 3.13 -32.00 -21.77
CA ARG A 399 4.55 -31.93 -21.40
C ARG A 399 5.35 -31.17 -22.44
N PHE A 400 5.92 -30.05 -22.04
CA PHE A 400 6.99 -29.39 -22.76
C PHE A 400 8.30 -30.08 -22.39
N GLN A 401 9.14 -30.36 -23.38
CA GLN A 401 10.40 -31.03 -23.17
C GLN A 401 11.55 -30.31 -23.87
N GLY A 402 12.68 -30.20 -23.16
CA GLY A 402 13.94 -29.73 -23.73
C GLY A 402 14.41 -30.66 -24.84
N THR A 403 15.27 -30.14 -25.70
CA THR A 403 15.53 -30.76 -27.00
C THR A 403 16.83 -31.55 -27.05
N VAL A 404 17.78 -31.21 -26.18
CA VAL A 404 19.06 -31.91 -26.02
C VAL A 404 19.48 -31.96 -24.53
N ALA A 405 20.44 -32.83 -24.23
CA ALA A 405 20.99 -32.97 -22.88
C ALA A 405 21.58 -31.64 -22.37
N GLY A 406 21.21 -31.25 -21.16
CA GLY A 406 21.69 -30.05 -20.50
C GLY A 406 20.99 -28.76 -20.92
N ASP A 407 19.82 -28.83 -21.57
CA ASP A 407 18.99 -27.64 -21.85
C ASP A 407 18.40 -27.04 -20.55
N PHE A 408 18.13 -27.89 -19.54
CA PHE A 408 17.46 -27.52 -18.27
C PHE A 408 16.16 -26.73 -18.48
N LEU A 409 15.29 -27.18 -19.38
CA LEU A 409 13.94 -26.60 -19.51
C LEU A 409 13.19 -26.70 -18.19
N GLY A 410 12.51 -25.63 -17.79
CA GLY A 410 11.78 -25.54 -16.53
C GLY A 410 12.50 -24.73 -15.47
N ARG A 411 13.74 -24.30 -15.74
CA ARG A 411 14.39 -23.24 -14.96
C ARG A 411 13.77 -21.90 -15.32
N GLY A 412 12.72 -21.54 -14.58
CA GLY A 412 11.89 -20.37 -14.83
C GLY A 412 10.63 -20.70 -15.63
N ILE A 413 9.47 -20.53 -15.01
CA ILE A 413 8.13 -20.63 -15.60
C ILE A 413 7.27 -19.46 -15.09
N SER A 414 6.42 -18.87 -15.93
CA SER A 414 5.48 -17.80 -15.53
C SER A 414 4.31 -17.72 -16.48
N ALA A 415 3.13 -17.38 -15.96
CA ALA A 415 2.08 -16.74 -16.73
C ALA A 415 2.56 -15.36 -17.20
N VAL A 416 2.19 -14.96 -18.41
CA VAL A 416 2.50 -13.64 -18.97
C VAL A 416 1.25 -12.94 -19.54
N GLY A 417 0.06 -13.39 -19.14
CA GLY A 417 -1.23 -12.83 -19.55
C GLY A 417 -1.49 -12.90 -21.06
N ASP A 418 -2.60 -12.28 -21.48
CA ASP A 418 -3.03 -12.18 -22.88
C ASP A 418 -2.20 -11.12 -23.66
N LEU A 419 -0.97 -11.49 -24.01
CA LEU A 419 0.00 -10.67 -24.75
C LEU A 419 -0.45 -10.39 -26.19
N ASP A 420 -1.25 -11.28 -26.77
CA ASP A 420 -1.70 -11.21 -28.18
C ASP A 420 -3.14 -10.68 -28.37
N LYS A 421 -3.87 -10.51 -27.26
CA LYS A 421 -5.23 -9.98 -27.17
C LYS A 421 -6.27 -10.86 -27.84
N ASP A 422 -6.08 -12.16 -27.83
CA ASP A 422 -7.06 -13.13 -28.31
C ASP A 422 -8.05 -13.62 -27.23
N GLY A 423 -7.74 -13.31 -25.97
CA GLY A 423 -8.57 -13.60 -24.80
C GLY A 423 -8.17 -14.87 -24.04
N ASN A 424 -7.06 -15.52 -24.39
CA ASN A 424 -6.44 -16.59 -23.62
C ASN A 424 -5.09 -16.09 -23.10
N ASP A 425 -4.64 -16.60 -21.95
CA ASP A 425 -3.34 -16.20 -21.40
C ASP A 425 -2.18 -16.96 -22.07
N GLU A 426 -1.06 -16.27 -22.25
CA GLU A 426 0.20 -16.85 -22.69
C GLU A 426 1.03 -17.37 -21.51
N ILE A 427 1.89 -18.35 -21.80
CA ILE A 427 2.91 -18.84 -20.86
C ILE A 427 4.31 -18.61 -21.39
N LEU A 428 5.27 -18.43 -20.48
CA LEU A 428 6.69 -18.31 -20.80
C LEU A 428 7.51 -19.38 -20.10
N LEU A 429 8.32 -20.10 -20.87
CA LEU A 429 9.14 -21.22 -20.41
C LEU A 429 10.62 -20.96 -20.64
N GLY A 430 11.42 -21.01 -19.57
CA GLY A 430 12.88 -20.84 -19.59
C GLY A 430 13.65 -22.15 -19.74
N ALA A 431 14.71 -22.12 -20.54
CA ALA A 431 15.70 -23.19 -20.71
C ALA A 431 17.12 -22.59 -20.55
N GLU A 432 17.65 -22.67 -19.32
CA GLU A 432 18.87 -21.98 -18.88
C GLU A 432 20.07 -22.18 -19.80
N SER A 433 20.23 -23.39 -20.34
CA SER A 433 21.43 -23.78 -21.06
C SER A 433 21.15 -24.17 -22.51
N TYR A 434 20.02 -23.73 -23.05
CA TYR A 434 19.66 -23.96 -24.45
C TYR A 434 20.73 -23.41 -25.42
N ASP A 435 21.07 -24.20 -26.44
CA ASP A 435 22.09 -23.88 -27.45
C ASP A 435 21.48 -23.14 -28.66
N TYR A 436 21.56 -21.80 -28.72
CA TYR A 436 21.21 -21.03 -29.92
C TYR A 436 22.43 -20.43 -30.62
N GLY A 437 22.86 -21.08 -31.71
CA GLY A 437 23.99 -20.63 -32.54
C GLY A 437 25.38 -20.86 -31.90
N GLU A 438 25.49 -20.65 -30.59
CA GLU A 438 26.62 -21.01 -29.73
C GLU A 438 26.16 -21.92 -28.56
N ASN A 439 27.10 -22.44 -27.77
CA ASN A 439 26.77 -23.37 -26.67
C ASN A 439 26.29 -22.62 -25.43
N SER A 440 25.24 -23.13 -24.78
CA SER A 440 24.68 -22.71 -23.50
C SER A 440 24.44 -21.20 -23.45
N THR A 441 23.83 -20.67 -24.51
CA THR A 441 23.41 -19.27 -24.56
C THR A 441 22.22 -19.05 -23.63
N GLY A 442 21.35 -20.05 -23.45
CA GLY A 442 20.10 -19.94 -22.72
C GLY A 442 18.99 -19.30 -23.55
N SER A 443 17.73 -19.66 -23.31
CA SER A 443 16.59 -19.18 -24.09
C SER A 443 15.26 -19.25 -23.33
N SER A 444 14.31 -18.42 -23.75
CA SER A 444 12.92 -18.46 -23.30
C SER A 444 11.95 -18.50 -24.45
N PHE A 445 10.82 -19.18 -24.24
CA PHE A 445 9.81 -19.41 -25.26
C PHE A 445 8.42 -19.03 -24.75
N VAL A 446 7.76 -18.10 -25.44
CA VAL A 446 6.35 -17.75 -25.20
C VAL A 446 5.47 -18.66 -26.04
N TYR A 447 4.52 -19.33 -25.38
CA TYR A 447 3.49 -20.15 -26.01
C TYR A 447 2.13 -19.49 -25.85
N TYR A 448 1.38 -19.51 -26.96
CA TYR A 448 0.04 -18.96 -27.02
C TYR A 448 -0.99 -19.77 -26.27
N GLY A 449 -1.90 -19.06 -25.62
CA GLY A 449 -3.11 -19.67 -25.11
C GLY A 449 -3.94 -20.28 -26.23
N GLU A 450 -3.99 -21.61 -26.30
CA GLU A 450 -4.91 -22.31 -27.19
C GLU A 450 -5.45 -23.59 -26.56
N SER A 451 -6.72 -23.89 -26.85
CA SER A 451 -7.28 -25.20 -26.50
C SER A 451 -6.64 -26.32 -27.33
N GLY A 452 -6.14 -27.37 -26.67
CA GLY A 452 -5.80 -28.64 -27.31
C GLY A 452 -4.36 -28.78 -27.83
N TRP A 453 -3.39 -28.25 -27.07
CA TRP A 453 -2.00 -28.68 -27.17
C TRP A 453 -1.90 -30.21 -27.20
N GLY A 454 -0.92 -30.71 -27.96
CA GLY A 454 -0.63 -32.14 -27.96
C GLY A 454 -0.10 -32.61 -26.60
N ASP A 455 -0.11 -33.91 -26.36
CA ASP A 455 0.41 -34.50 -25.11
C ASP A 455 1.89 -34.13 -24.86
N ILE A 456 2.68 -33.94 -25.92
CA ILE A 456 4.12 -33.62 -25.85
C ILE A 456 4.47 -32.53 -26.87
N ILE A 457 5.17 -31.49 -26.41
CA ILE A 457 5.68 -30.37 -27.21
C ILE A 457 7.20 -30.29 -27.11
N ASN A 458 7.89 -30.22 -28.24
CA ASN A 458 9.35 -30.02 -28.30
C ASN A 458 9.69 -28.54 -28.53
N ILE A 459 10.33 -27.90 -27.55
CA ILE A 459 10.34 -26.44 -27.44
C ILE A 459 10.96 -25.66 -28.59
N SER A 460 11.85 -26.28 -29.38
CA SER A 460 12.56 -25.62 -30.48
C SER A 460 11.98 -25.89 -31.88
N THR A 461 10.90 -26.66 -31.97
CA THR A 461 10.41 -27.17 -33.27
C THR A 461 8.92 -26.98 -33.49
N GLU A 462 8.14 -26.73 -32.44
CA GLU A 462 6.69 -26.72 -32.48
C GLU A 462 6.11 -25.64 -31.56
N GLY A 463 5.03 -25.00 -32.00
CA GLY A 463 4.05 -24.35 -31.11
C GLY A 463 4.37 -22.97 -30.54
N TYR A 464 5.64 -22.59 -30.36
CA TYR A 464 5.96 -21.28 -29.75
C TYR A 464 5.64 -20.11 -30.68
N GLY A 465 5.14 -19.01 -30.11
CA GLY A 465 4.83 -17.77 -30.82
C GLY A 465 6.03 -16.83 -30.92
N LEU A 466 6.81 -16.75 -29.84
CA LEU A 466 7.96 -15.86 -29.71
C LEU A 466 9.07 -16.56 -28.92
N ALA A 467 10.32 -16.42 -29.36
CA ALA A 467 11.48 -16.90 -28.61
C ALA A 467 12.46 -15.75 -28.32
N PHE A 468 13.07 -15.80 -27.14
CA PHE A 468 14.17 -14.94 -26.70
C PHE A 468 15.45 -15.77 -26.62
N PHE A 469 16.43 -15.43 -27.44
CA PHE A 469 17.72 -16.13 -27.48
C PHE A 469 18.81 -15.31 -26.78
N GLY A 470 19.55 -15.95 -25.86
CA GLY A 470 20.61 -15.33 -25.06
C GLY A 470 21.73 -14.63 -25.85
N GLU A 471 22.42 -13.69 -25.21
CA GLU A 471 23.41 -12.82 -25.88
C GLU A 471 24.75 -13.52 -26.24
N SER A 472 25.30 -14.40 -25.39
CA SER A 472 26.62 -15.02 -25.61
C SER A 472 26.74 -16.48 -25.14
N ALA A 473 27.71 -17.22 -25.67
CA ALA A 473 27.99 -18.60 -25.24
C ALA A 473 28.41 -18.73 -23.77
N ASN A 474 27.84 -19.71 -23.08
CA ASN A 474 28.06 -20.03 -21.66
C ASN A 474 27.62 -18.91 -20.70
N ASP A 475 26.86 -17.91 -21.18
CA ASP A 475 26.17 -16.99 -20.31
C ASP A 475 25.04 -17.72 -19.55
N CYS A 476 24.74 -18.98 -19.90
CA CYS A 476 23.70 -19.82 -19.31
C CYS A 476 22.48 -18.96 -18.97
N SER A 477 22.02 -18.17 -19.95
CA SER A 477 21.01 -17.17 -19.66
C SER A 477 19.69 -17.87 -19.43
N THR A 478 19.42 -18.18 -18.17
CA THR A 478 18.06 -18.38 -17.71
C THR A 478 17.39 -17.04 -17.86
N VAL A 479 16.41 -17.00 -18.74
CA VAL A 479 15.40 -15.97 -18.70
C VAL A 479 14.43 -16.43 -17.63
N PHE A 480 14.44 -15.78 -16.47
CA PHE A 480 13.33 -15.94 -15.55
C PHE A 480 12.16 -15.22 -16.19
N PRO A 481 11.12 -15.96 -16.56
CA PRO A 481 9.91 -15.33 -17.02
C PRO A 481 9.31 -14.57 -15.84
N HIS A 482 8.97 -13.32 -16.09
CA HIS A 482 8.29 -12.51 -15.11
C HIS A 482 6.93 -12.14 -15.67
N ALA A 483 5.96 -11.95 -14.78
CA ALA A 483 4.63 -11.55 -15.17
C ALA A 483 4.68 -10.22 -15.92
N SER A 484 3.75 -10.09 -16.85
CA SER A 484 3.61 -8.95 -17.72
C SER A 484 2.81 -7.85 -17.03
N GLY A 485 3.17 -6.59 -17.27
CA GLY A 485 2.39 -5.43 -16.81
C GLY A 485 2.45 -4.28 -17.81
N ASP A 486 1.54 -3.33 -17.72
CA ASP A 486 1.53 -2.12 -18.55
C ASP A 486 2.47 -1.06 -17.96
N VAL A 487 3.77 -1.34 -18.07
CA VAL A 487 4.82 -0.47 -17.52
C VAL A 487 4.75 0.91 -18.14
N ASN A 488 4.41 1.03 -19.42
CA ASN A 488 4.42 2.32 -20.11
C ASN A 488 3.07 3.07 -20.15
N GLY A 489 2.00 2.46 -19.64
CA GLY A 489 0.65 3.04 -19.55
C GLY A 489 -0.08 3.15 -20.88
N ASP A 490 0.24 2.31 -21.88
CA ASP A 490 -0.43 2.31 -23.19
C ASP A 490 -1.58 1.32 -23.32
N GLY A 491 -1.85 0.56 -22.27
CA GLY A 491 -2.89 -0.47 -22.17
C GLY A 491 -2.53 -1.77 -22.87
N GLU A 492 -1.27 -1.96 -23.25
CA GLU A 492 -0.71 -3.23 -23.72
C GLU A 492 0.19 -3.80 -22.62
N LEU A 493 0.17 -5.12 -22.46
CA LEU A 493 1.10 -5.80 -21.56
C LEU A 493 2.53 -5.67 -22.10
N ASP A 494 3.46 -5.34 -21.22
CA ASP A 494 4.90 -5.30 -21.45
C ASP A 494 5.57 -6.52 -20.80
N LEU A 495 6.72 -6.93 -21.32
CA LEU A 495 7.40 -8.15 -20.86
C LEU A 495 8.83 -7.86 -20.42
N ILE A 496 9.20 -8.38 -19.25
CA ILE A 496 10.56 -8.29 -18.73
C ILE A 496 11.24 -9.66 -18.83
N ILE A 497 12.41 -9.65 -19.46
CA ILE A 497 13.22 -10.83 -19.75
C ILE A 497 14.58 -10.63 -19.10
N SER A 498 14.99 -11.54 -18.23
CA SER A 498 16.27 -11.47 -17.54
C SER A 498 17.35 -12.34 -18.18
N GLY A 499 18.63 -12.09 -17.87
CA GLY A 499 19.75 -12.93 -18.29
C GLY A 499 20.81 -13.05 -17.19
N ASN A 500 21.02 -14.28 -16.71
CA ASN A 500 21.86 -14.62 -15.55
C ASN A 500 23.33 -14.23 -15.63
N SER A 501 24.03 -14.60 -16.70
CA SER A 501 25.50 -14.60 -16.68
C SER A 501 26.09 -13.76 -17.80
N ARG A 502 25.59 -12.53 -17.97
CA ARG A 502 26.23 -11.59 -18.90
C ARG A 502 27.63 -11.22 -18.39
N ASP A 503 28.65 -11.75 -19.05
CA ASP A 503 30.07 -11.48 -18.81
C ASP A 503 30.57 -10.30 -19.70
N ASP A 504 30.00 -9.11 -19.53
CA ASP A 504 30.41 -7.92 -20.29
C ASP A 504 31.34 -6.97 -19.51
N TYR A 505 32.12 -6.19 -20.26
CA TYR A 505 33.04 -5.16 -19.73
C TYR A 505 34.17 -5.64 -18.80
N GLY A 506 34.41 -6.95 -18.71
CA GLY A 506 35.51 -7.54 -17.93
C GLY A 506 35.12 -8.03 -16.53
N TYR A 507 33.82 -8.14 -16.27
CA TYR A 507 33.23 -8.67 -15.04
C TYR A 507 32.45 -9.96 -15.35
N THR A 508 32.23 -10.79 -14.32
CA THR A 508 31.55 -12.08 -14.46
C THR A 508 30.24 -12.06 -13.70
N ASN A 509 29.15 -12.57 -14.28
CA ASN A 509 27.82 -12.70 -13.64
C ASN A 509 27.15 -11.37 -13.20
N ASN A 510 27.22 -10.30 -13.99
CA ASN A 510 26.64 -9.01 -13.59
C ASN A 510 25.10 -8.94 -13.74
N GLY A 511 24.49 -9.93 -14.41
CA GLY A 511 23.05 -9.97 -14.72
C GLY A 511 22.54 -8.78 -15.55
N VAL A 512 21.37 -8.94 -16.17
CA VAL A 512 20.70 -7.88 -16.94
C VAL A 512 19.21 -8.19 -17.05
N ALA A 513 18.36 -7.17 -17.02
CA ALA A 513 16.94 -7.28 -17.38
C ALA A 513 16.65 -6.46 -18.63
N TYR A 514 15.72 -6.93 -19.45
CA TYR A 514 15.30 -6.34 -20.71
C TYR A 514 13.79 -6.11 -20.68
N LEU A 515 13.36 -4.87 -20.80
CA LEU A 515 11.96 -4.50 -20.95
C LEU A 515 11.60 -4.43 -22.43
N TYR A 516 10.55 -5.17 -22.81
CA TYR A 516 9.97 -5.20 -24.14
C TYR A 516 8.55 -4.65 -24.08
N TYR A 517 8.32 -3.56 -24.80
CA TYR A 517 7.00 -2.96 -24.88
C TYR A 517 6.08 -3.71 -25.83
N GLY A 518 4.82 -3.87 -25.43
CA GLY A 518 3.74 -4.31 -26.30
C GLY A 518 3.44 -3.33 -27.45
N PRO A 519 2.55 -3.68 -28.39
CA PRO A 519 1.92 -4.99 -28.54
C PRO A 519 2.85 -6.01 -29.20
N PHE A 520 2.81 -7.26 -28.74
CA PHE A 520 3.61 -8.34 -29.29
C PHE A 520 3.02 -8.83 -30.63
N ASN A 521 3.79 -8.67 -31.71
CA ASN A 521 3.49 -9.29 -33.00
C ASN A 521 4.40 -10.49 -33.20
N PHE A 522 3.92 -11.63 -32.77
CA PHE A 522 4.60 -12.91 -32.78
C PHE A 522 4.97 -13.40 -34.21
N GLY A 523 6.15 -14.01 -34.32
CA GLY A 523 6.70 -14.55 -35.56
C GLY A 523 8.08 -14.00 -35.98
N ASP A 524 8.59 -12.97 -35.30
CA ASP A 524 9.99 -12.53 -35.42
C ASP A 524 10.71 -12.79 -34.08
N ASP A 525 11.38 -13.94 -33.97
CA ASP A 525 12.17 -14.30 -32.79
C ASP A 525 13.19 -13.20 -32.43
N ILE A 526 13.39 -13.00 -31.12
CA ILE A 526 14.24 -11.95 -30.57
C ILE A 526 15.59 -12.54 -30.19
N ASP A 527 16.61 -12.15 -30.94
CA ASP A 527 18.01 -12.38 -30.58
C ASP A 527 18.49 -11.24 -29.68
N LEU A 528 18.70 -11.52 -28.39
CA LEU A 528 19.13 -10.52 -27.42
C LEU A 528 20.47 -9.89 -27.82
N SER A 529 21.33 -10.58 -28.58
CA SER A 529 22.63 -10.03 -28.99
C SER A 529 22.53 -8.94 -30.06
N THR A 530 21.42 -8.89 -30.82
CA THR A 530 21.26 -7.98 -31.97
C THR A 530 20.02 -7.10 -31.93
N ALA A 531 19.04 -7.38 -31.06
CA ALA A 531 17.87 -6.53 -30.84
C ALA A 531 18.31 -5.16 -30.27
N SER A 532 18.11 -4.08 -31.01
CA SER A 532 18.64 -2.75 -30.65
C SER A 532 17.61 -1.62 -30.84
N ALA A 533 16.34 -1.92 -31.15
CA ALA A 533 15.39 -0.87 -31.58
C ALA A 533 14.08 -0.77 -30.76
N THR A 534 13.79 -1.70 -29.85
CA THR A 534 12.50 -1.76 -29.12
C THR A 534 12.66 -2.38 -27.72
N ARG A 535 13.78 -2.12 -27.04
CA ARG A 535 14.01 -2.61 -25.68
C ARG A 535 14.77 -1.58 -24.87
N GLU A 536 14.50 -1.56 -23.57
CA GLU A 536 15.32 -0.85 -22.58
C GLU A 536 16.03 -1.89 -21.69
N LYS A 537 17.30 -1.64 -21.36
CA LYS A 537 18.10 -2.55 -20.52
C LYS A 537 18.24 -2.01 -19.10
N PHE A 538 18.13 -2.87 -18.10
CA PHE A 538 18.48 -2.57 -16.71
C PHE A 538 19.74 -3.35 -16.32
N TYR A 539 20.76 -2.67 -15.83
CA TYR A 539 22.06 -3.30 -15.55
C TYR A 539 22.79 -2.75 -14.31
N GLY A 540 23.66 -3.60 -13.74
CA GLY A 540 24.28 -3.44 -12.43
C GLY A 540 25.47 -2.49 -12.44
N PRO A 541 25.92 -2.01 -11.27
CA PRO A 541 27.10 -1.16 -11.20
C PRO A 541 28.34 -1.96 -11.62
N LEU A 542 29.10 -1.41 -12.57
CA LEU A 542 30.27 -2.04 -13.18
C LEU A 542 31.48 -2.21 -12.23
N GLU A 543 31.37 -2.09 -10.90
CA GLU A 543 32.55 -2.04 -10.02
C GLU A 543 32.63 -3.04 -8.87
N ASP A 544 31.62 -3.84 -8.54
CA ASP A 544 31.73 -4.90 -7.52
C ASP A 544 30.92 -6.14 -7.93
N GLN A 545 31.04 -7.25 -7.20
CA GLN A 545 30.38 -8.54 -7.49
C GLN A 545 28.84 -8.49 -7.29
N ALA A 546 28.20 -7.43 -7.78
CA ALA A 546 26.76 -7.25 -7.86
C ALA A 546 26.23 -8.19 -8.94
N SER A 547 26.08 -9.46 -8.59
CA SER A 547 25.27 -10.37 -9.37
C SER A 547 23.81 -10.00 -9.14
N PHE A 548 23.13 -9.45 -10.14
CA PHE A 548 21.70 -9.71 -10.25
C PHE A 548 21.55 -11.20 -10.49
N SER A 549 21.33 -11.93 -9.41
CA SER A 549 20.65 -13.21 -9.45
C SER A 549 19.26 -12.85 -8.92
N LEU A 550 18.11 -12.99 -9.57
CA LEU A 550 17.53 -13.96 -10.52
C LEU A 550 16.98 -15.25 -9.86
N ARG A 551 16.58 -15.16 -8.59
CA ARG A 551 15.41 -15.92 -8.07
C ARG A 551 14.23 -15.02 -7.72
N SER A 552 14.28 -13.78 -8.20
CA SER A 552 13.50 -12.70 -7.65
C SER A 552 12.77 -11.97 -8.76
N TYR A 553 11.47 -12.23 -8.77
CA TYR A 553 10.31 -11.56 -9.36
C TYR A 553 10.57 -10.10 -9.74
N SER A 554 10.25 -9.78 -10.99
CA SER A 554 10.04 -8.41 -11.45
C SER A 554 8.60 -8.36 -11.90
N ILE A 555 7.69 -8.09 -10.99
CA ILE A 555 6.32 -7.82 -11.38
C ILE A 555 6.00 -6.37 -11.08
N ALA A 556 5.06 -5.92 -11.87
CA ALA A 556 4.70 -4.57 -12.09
C ALA A 556 3.32 -4.45 -11.44
N GLY A 557 3.35 -4.03 -10.19
CA GLY A 557 2.22 -3.39 -9.53
C GLY A 557 2.42 -1.88 -9.55
N ASP A 558 1.36 -1.11 -9.41
CA ASP A 558 1.42 0.35 -9.28
C ASP A 558 1.82 0.73 -7.85
N VAL A 559 3.05 0.38 -7.46
CA VAL A 559 3.56 0.60 -6.09
C VAL A 559 3.77 2.08 -5.78
N ASN A 560 3.54 3.00 -6.72
CA ASN A 560 3.66 4.44 -6.52
C ASN A 560 2.38 5.25 -6.79
N ALA A 561 1.30 4.57 -7.19
CA ALA A 561 -0.02 5.14 -7.46
C ALA A 561 -0.13 6.07 -8.68
N ASP A 562 0.72 5.91 -9.71
CA ASP A 562 0.65 6.72 -10.92
C ASP A 562 -0.14 6.11 -12.08
N GLY A 563 -0.64 4.89 -11.88
CA GLY A 563 -1.47 4.12 -12.80
C GLY A 563 -0.70 3.41 -13.90
N ASN A 564 0.64 3.35 -13.80
CA ASN A 564 1.46 2.47 -14.63
C ASN A 564 2.15 1.47 -13.72
N ASP A 565 2.36 0.27 -14.24
CA ASP A 565 2.97 -0.77 -13.45
C ASP A 565 4.49 -0.51 -13.30
N ASP A 566 5.05 -0.75 -12.11
CA ASP A 566 6.45 -0.43 -11.80
C ASP A 566 7.39 -1.63 -12.07
N ILE A 567 8.70 -1.47 -11.88
CA ILE A 567 9.66 -2.57 -12.07
C ILE A 567 10.49 -2.75 -10.80
N VAL A 568 10.43 -3.94 -10.21
CA VAL A 568 11.26 -4.34 -9.06
C VAL A 568 12.32 -5.35 -9.49
N ILE A 569 13.60 -5.08 -9.21
CA ILE A 569 14.72 -5.97 -9.53
C ILE A 569 15.55 -6.23 -8.27
N ALA A 570 15.73 -7.49 -7.90
CA ALA A 570 16.60 -7.84 -6.78
C ALA A 570 18.01 -8.25 -7.22
N ALA A 571 18.99 -7.89 -6.39
CA ALA A 571 20.39 -8.25 -6.44
C ALA A 571 20.80 -8.88 -5.10
N TYR A 572 20.28 -10.07 -4.78
CA TYR A 572 20.42 -10.64 -3.43
C TYR A 572 21.87 -11.01 -3.03
N TYR A 573 22.78 -11.11 -3.99
CA TYR A 573 24.22 -11.30 -3.74
C TYR A 573 25.02 -9.99 -3.64
N GLU A 574 24.38 -8.84 -3.80
CA GLU A 574 25.07 -7.55 -3.73
C GLU A 574 25.63 -7.27 -2.32
N ASP A 575 26.86 -6.76 -2.30
CA ASP A 575 27.46 -6.14 -1.13
C ASP A 575 26.80 -4.78 -0.85
N ALA A 576 25.67 -4.79 -0.15
CA ALA A 576 24.86 -3.62 0.12
C ALA A 576 25.03 -3.08 1.55
N GLY A 577 24.83 -1.77 1.76
CA GLY A 577 24.87 -1.17 3.10
C GLY A 577 26.23 -1.26 3.83
N GLY A 578 27.30 -1.66 3.14
CA GLY A 578 28.60 -1.94 3.73
C GLY A 578 28.75 -3.35 4.32
N GLN A 579 27.84 -4.26 4.00
CA GLN A 579 27.82 -5.68 4.39
C GLN A 579 28.06 -6.56 3.15
N GLU A 580 28.76 -7.69 3.31
CA GLU A 580 29.01 -8.65 2.22
C GLU A 580 27.73 -9.47 1.97
N GLN A 581 27.30 -9.56 0.71
CA GLN A 581 26.14 -10.34 0.27
C GLN A 581 24.85 -10.10 1.09
N ALA A 582 24.65 -8.86 1.54
CA ALA A 582 23.42 -8.49 2.24
C ALA A 582 22.20 -8.41 1.31
N GLY A 583 22.44 -8.18 0.02
CA GLY A 583 21.40 -8.05 -1.00
C GLY A 583 20.84 -6.64 -1.12
N ALA A 584 20.35 -6.29 -2.31
CA ALA A 584 19.67 -5.03 -2.59
C ALA A 584 18.47 -5.25 -3.52
N ILE A 585 17.51 -4.33 -3.46
CA ILE A 585 16.33 -4.28 -4.33
C ILE A 585 16.28 -2.90 -4.98
N TYR A 586 15.96 -2.87 -6.27
CA TYR A 586 15.89 -1.69 -7.10
C TYR A 586 14.49 -1.56 -7.68
N LEU A 587 13.82 -0.46 -7.36
CA LEU A 587 12.49 -0.12 -7.86
C LEU A 587 12.62 1.02 -8.87
N TYR A 588 12.08 0.80 -10.06
CA TYR A 588 11.98 1.76 -11.14
C TYR A 588 10.51 2.05 -11.37
N TYR A 589 10.11 3.31 -11.29
CA TYR A 589 8.73 3.69 -11.55
C TYR A 589 8.41 3.59 -13.04
N GLY A 590 7.21 3.10 -13.33
CA GLY A 590 6.61 3.00 -14.63
C GLY A 590 6.35 4.35 -15.29
N GLY A 591 5.66 4.29 -16.41
CA GLY A 591 5.59 5.32 -17.42
C GLY A 591 6.59 5.08 -18.56
N PRO A 592 6.74 6.02 -19.50
CA PRO A 592 7.62 5.83 -20.64
C PRO A 592 9.10 5.82 -20.20
N ILE A 593 9.63 4.63 -19.89
CA ILE A 593 11.05 4.39 -19.66
C ILE A 593 11.76 4.44 -21.03
N THR A 594 12.77 5.29 -21.14
CA THR A 594 13.53 5.47 -22.39
C THR A 594 15.03 5.41 -22.11
N ASP A 595 15.78 4.80 -23.01
CA ASP A 595 17.22 4.54 -22.87
C ASP A 595 17.54 3.42 -21.83
N ASP A 596 18.75 2.87 -21.89
CA ASP A 596 19.21 1.87 -20.93
C ASP A 596 19.43 2.51 -19.54
N HIS A 597 19.08 1.79 -18.47
CA HIS A 597 19.10 2.21 -17.07
C HIS A 597 20.15 1.44 -16.25
N GLU A 598 20.97 2.19 -15.51
CA GLU A 598 21.85 1.65 -14.47
C GLU A 598 21.09 1.52 -13.14
N THR A 599 21.64 0.75 -12.20
CA THR A 599 21.16 0.71 -10.80
C THR A 599 21.10 2.07 -10.12
N THR A 600 21.91 3.03 -10.56
CA THR A 600 21.87 4.41 -10.06
C THR A 600 20.68 5.21 -10.55
N ASP A 601 19.99 4.72 -11.58
CA ASP A 601 18.81 5.36 -12.17
C ASP A 601 17.51 4.88 -11.51
N ALA A 602 17.59 3.92 -10.57
CA ALA A 602 16.43 3.47 -9.80
C ALA A 602 15.79 4.61 -9.00
N ASN A 603 14.47 4.54 -8.83
CA ASN A 603 13.70 5.47 -8.02
C ASN A 603 13.87 5.17 -6.53
N VAL A 604 13.85 3.89 -6.16
CA VAL A 604 14.13 3.43 -4.80
C VAL A 604 15.17 2.32 -4.83
N ARG A 605 16.08 2.35 -3.86
CA ARG A 605 17.00 1.27 -3.57
C ARG A 605 16.82 0.84 -2.11
N ILE A 606 16.42 -0.41 -1.89
CA ILE A 606 16.27 -1.00 -0.57
C ILE A 606 17.49 -1.88 -0.31
N VAL A 607 18.23 -1.65 0.78
CA VAL A 607 19.43 -2.41 1.13
C VAL A 607 19.18 -3.39 2.26
N GLY A 608 19.68 -4.62 2.11
CA GLY A 608 19.70 -5.61 3.18
C GLY A 608 20.50 -5.12 4.40
N GLU A 609 20.11 -5.59 5.59
CA GLU A 609 20.67 -5.10 6.86
C GLU A 609 21.82 -5.95 7.41
N GLN A 610 22.02 -7.17 6.91
CA GLN A 610 22.92 -8.15 7.49
C GLN A 610 23.74 -8.91 6.44
N GLU A 611 25.01 -9.16 6.74
CA GLU A 611 25.92 -10.00 5.94
C GLU A 611 25.30 -11.38 5.68
N ASP A 612 25.50 -11.92 4.48
CA ASP A 612 25.04 -13.26 4.09
C ASP A 612 23.51 -13.50 4.12
N SER A 613 22.69 -12.48 4.42
CA SER A 613 21.24 -12.64 4.57
C SER A 613 20.48 -12.94 3.27
N TYR A 614 21.09 -12.60 2.13
CA TYR A 614 20.53 -12.75 0.78
C TYR A 614 19.16 -12.07 0.65
N THR A 615 19.05 -10.83 1.14
CA THR A 615 17.81 -10.05 1.06
C THR A 615 17.40 -9.86 -0.40
N GLY A 616 16.14 -10.17 -0.71
CA GLY A 616 15.61 -10.18 -2.06
C GLY A 616 15.90 -11.47 -2.79
N PHE A 617 16.11 -12.61 -2.11
CA PHE A 617 16.26 -13.94 -2.74
C PHE A 617 14.96 -14.41 -3.41
N SER A 618 13.82 -14.01 -2.83
CA SER A 618 12.47 -14.14 -3.38
C SER A 618 11.75 -12.79 -3.18
N LEU A 619 10.70 -12.52 -3.96
CA LEU A 619 10.07 -11.19 -4.06
C LEU A 619 8.63 -11.34 -4.59
N THR A 620 7.74 -10.38 -4.44
CA THR A 620 6.47 -10.28 -5.18
C THR A 620 5.89 -8.90 -4.91
N SER A 621 5.07 -8.37 -5.82
CA SER A 621 4.60 -6.99 -5.74
C SER A 621 3.23 -6.73 -6.38
N ASP A 622 2.37 -7.74 -6.45
CA ASP A 622 1.08 -7.66 -7.17
C ASP A 622 -0.11 -7.88 -6.24
N CYS A 623 0.05 -7.47 -4.99
CA CYS A 623 -0.94 -7.72 -3.95
C CYS A 623 -1.19 -6.48 -3.13
N ASP A 624 -2.45 -6.27 -2.74
CA ASP A 624 -2.87 -5.23 -1.81
C ASP A 624 -3.35 -5.91 -0.53
N VAL A 625 -2.42 -6.18 0.38
CA VAL A 625 -2.70 -6.99 1.57
C VAL A 625 -3.43 -6.20 2.66
N ASN A 626 -3.61 -4.90 2.45
CA ASN A 626 -4.25 -3.98 3.37
C ASN A 626 -5.47 -3.23 2.78
N ASP A 627 -5.88 -3.57 1.55
CA ASP A 627 -7.00 -3.01 0.76
C ASP A 627 -6.99 -1.47 0.71
N ASP A 628 -5.80 -0.87 0.55
CA ASP A 628 -5.65 0.59 0.43
C ASP A 628 -5.61 1.11 -1.02
N GLY A 629 -5.58 0.18 -1.97
CA GLY A 629 -5.56 0.39 -3.41
C GLY A 629 -4.16 0.51 -4.01
N TYR A 630 -3.10 0.14 -3.28
CA TYR A 630 -1.72 0.12 -3.74
C TYR A 630 -1.12 -1.27 -3.61
N ASP A 631 -0.36 -1.66 -4.62
CA ASP A 631 0.35 -2.93 -4.53
C ASP A 631 1.53 -2.81 -3.55
N ASP A 632 1.60 -3.79 -2.66
CA ASP A 632 2.59 -3.98 -1.62
C ASP A 632 3.76 -4.82 -2.13
N ILE A 633 4.92 -4.75 -1.46
CA ILE A 633 6.11 -5.52 -1.84
C ILE A 633 6.50 -6.49 -0.73
N LEU A 634 6.49 -7.79 -1.00
CA LEU A 634 6.98 -8.83 -0.08
C LEU A 634 8.35 -9.36 -0.52
N ILE A 635 9.34 -9.29 0.36
CA ILE A 635 10.76 -9.57 0.07
C ILE A 635 11.30 -10.66 0.99
N GLY A 636 11.83 -11.76 0.44
CA GLY A 636 12.45 -12.84 1.22
C GLY A 636 13.96 -12.67 1.48
N ALA A 637 14.41 -13.07 2.66
CA ALA A 637 15.82 -13.08 3.09
C ALA A 637 16.12 -14.41 3.86
N PRO A 638 16.29 -15.53 3.14
CA PRO A 638 16.32 -16.88 3.73
C PRO A 638 17.51 -17.17 4.63
N ARG A 639 18.53 -16.31 4.69
CA ARG A 639 19.70 -16.52 5.57
C ARG A 639 19.82 -15.45 6.64
N TYR A 640 18.73 -14.72 6.89
CA TYR A 640 18.69 -13.75 7.97
C TYR A 640 18.78 -14.42 9.35
N ASP A 641 19.65 -13.90 10.20
CA ASP A 641 19.83 -14.29 11.60
C ASP A 641 19.07 -13.33 12.53
N HIS A 642 18.29 -13.86 13.49
CA HIS A 642 17.68 -13.07 14.58
C HIS A 642 17.76 -13.82 15.91
N ASP A 643 17.75 -13.12 17.05
CA ASP A 643 17.65 -13.70 18.40
C ASP A 643 18.60 -14.89 18.71
N SER A 644 19.77 -14.94 18.07
CA SER A 644 20.73 -16.05 18.12
C SER A 644 20.32 -17.33 17.36
N GLN A 645 19.24 -17.27 16.59
CA GLN A 645 18.82 -18.24 15.59
C GLN A 645 19.49 -17.90 14.26
N ALA A 646 20.57 -18.62 13.94
CA ALA A 646 21.30 -18.42 12.68
C ALA A 646 20.52 -19.04 11.51
N GLU A 647 20.43 -18.34 10.39
CA GLU A 647 19.74 -18.77 9.16
C GLU A 647 18.28 -19.18 9.39
N ALA A 648 17.62 -18.61 10.40
CA ALA A 648 16.19 -18.78 10.58
C ALA A 648 15.41 -18.20 9.38
N GLY A 649 15.95 -17.15 8.77
CA GLY A 649 15.36 -16.48 7.63
C GLY A 649 14.32 -15.44 8.04
N ALA A 650 13.91 -14.63 7.08
CA ALA A 650 12.87 -13.62 7.25
C ALA A 650 12.19 -13.29 5.93
N ALA A 651 11.01 -12.68 6.00
CA ALA A 651 10.41 -11.93 4.92
C ALA A 651 10.02 -10.53 5.40
N TYR A 652 9.96 -9.57 4.47
CA TYR A 652 9.74 -8.15 4.75
C TYR A 652 8.65 -7.63 3.84
N LEU A 653 7.62 -7.03 4.41
CA LEU A 653 6.50 -6.44 3.68
C LEU A 653 6.60 -4.92 3.74
N PHE A 654 6.55 -4.29 2.58
CA PHE A 654 6.42 -2.86 2.42
C PHE A 654 5.04 -2.56 1.88
N PHE A 655 4.27 -1.74 2.60
CA PHE A 655 3.00 -1.28 2.08
C PHE A 655 3.21 -0.26 0.97
N GLY A 656 2.36 -0.31 -0.06
CA GLY A 656 2.26 0.73 -1.06
C GLY A 656 1.75 2.05 -0.44
N PRO A 657 2.09 3.22 -0.99
CA PRO A 657 3.07 3.43 -2.05
C PRO A 657 4.52 3.47 -1.54
N VAL A 658 5.44 2.78 -2.24
CA VAL A 658 6.86 2.66 -1.87
C VAL A 658 7.71 3.74 -2.53
N GLY A 659 7.98 4.80 -1.76
CA GLY A 659 8.69 5.97 -2.25
C GLY A 659 7.82 6.75 -3.23
N THR A 660 7.76 8.07 -3.07
CA THR A 660 6.95 8.90 -3.97
C THR A 660 7.77 10.08 -4.49
N SER A 661 9.09 9.93 -4.49
CA SER A 661 10.05 10.98 -4.86
C SER A 661 10.59 10.74 -6.26
N THR A 662 10.88 11.82 -6.97
CA THR A 662 11.57 11.77 -8.28
C THR A 662 13.10 11.72 -8.14
N GLU A 663 13.64 11.73 -6.92
CA GLU A 663 15.06 11.52 -6.62
C GLU A 663 15.23 10.14 -5.99
N LEU A 664 16.35 9.46 -6.28
CA LEU A 664 16.71 8.17 -5.68
C LEU A 664 16.53 8.20 -4.16
N ILE A 665 15.66 7.33 -3.64
CA ILE A 665 15.50 7.08 -2.22
C ILE A 665 16.31 5.84 -1.87
N GLU A 666 17.21 5.95 -0.90
CA GLU A 666 17.89 4.79 -0.31
C GLU A 666 17.19 4.42 1.00
N LEU A 667 16.53 3.26 1.01
CA LEU A 667 15.88 2.67 2.17
C LEU A 667 16.74 1.53 2.71
N ASN A 668 16.61 1.26 4.01
CA ASN A 668 17.16 0.06 4.61
C ASN A 668 16.00 -0.93 4.80
N ILE A 669 16.24 -2.22 4.61
CA ILE A 669 15.21 -3.26 4.74
C ILE A 669 14.49 -3.24 6.10
N ILE A 670 15.16 -2.75 7.16
CA ILE A 670 14.54 -2.58 8.49
C ILE A 670 13.39 -1.56 8.53
N SER A 671 13.25 -0.74 7.49
CA SER A 671 12.12 0.19 7.36
C SER A 671 10.88 -0.44 6.71
N ALA A 672 10.88 -1.76 6.48
CA ALA A 672 9.67 -2.49 6.13
C ALA A 672 8.59 -2.28 7.19
N ASP A 673 7.34 -2.27 6.77
CA ASP A 673 6.19 -2.06 7.65
C ASP A 673 5.96 -3.30 8.52
N VAL A 674 6.16 -4.49 7.95
CA VAL A 674 6.11 -5.76 8.69
C VAL A 674 7.34 -6.60 8.41
N LYS A 675 7.91 -7.18 9.46
CA LYS A 675 8.97 -8.18 9.39
C LYS A 675 8.49 -9.52 9.91
N PHE A 676 8.48 -10.53 9.05
CA PHE A 676 8.22 -11.91 9.40
C PHE A 676 9.53 -12.62 9.70
N THR A 677 9.71 -13.19 10.89
CA THR A 677 10.92 -13.92 11.27
C THR A 677 10.66 -15.43 11.31
N GLY A 678 11.63 -16.23 10.83
CA GLY A 678 11.63 -17.68 11.00
C GLY A 678 11.49 -18.12 12.47
N GLU A 679 11.15 -19.38 12.69
CA GLU A 679 10.93 -19.90 14.05
C GLU A 679 12.25 -20.27 14.73
N GLU A 680 13.09 -21.03 14.05
CA GLU A 680 14.30 -21.63 14.61
C GLU A 680 15.50 -21.53 13.66
N ALA A 681 16.71 -21.75 14.19
CA ALA A 681 17.93 -21.72 13.41
C ALA A 681 17.94 -22.74 12.25
N GLY A 682 18.22 -22.25 11.05
CA GLY A 682 18.35 -23.06 9.84
C GLY A 682 17.02 -23.37 9.14
N ASP A 683 15.93 -22.70 9.50
CA ASP A 683 14.62 -22.89 8.84
C ASP A 683 14.57 -22.33 7.41
N ASN A 684 15.42 -21.34 7.13
CA ASN A 684 15.49 -20.64 5.86
C ASN A 684 14.16 -20.02 5.38
N ALA A 685 13.41 -19.40 6.30
CA ALA A 685 12.16 -18.71 5.98
C ALA A 685 12.36 -17.55 4.98
N GLY A 686 11.46 -17.40 4.01
CA GLY A 686 11.60 -16.44 2.91
C GLY A 686 12.40 -16.99 1.73
N VAL A 687 12.62 -18.31 1.65
CA VAL A 687 13.20 -18.94 0.44
C VAL A 687 12.30 -18.78 -0.78
N SER A 688 10.99 -18.74 -0.55
CA SER A 688 9.94 -18.51 -1.53
C SER A 688 8.84 -17.67 -0.89
N VAL A 689 8.22 -16.80 -1.67
CA VAL A 689 7.10 -15.95 -1.25
C VAL A 689 6.07 -15.84 -2.37
N ALA A 690 4.81 -15.60 -2.02
CA ALA A 690 3.74 -15.26 -2.96
C ALA A 690 2.68 -14.40 -2.26
N CYS A 691 2.07 -13.48 -3.02
CA CYS A 691 0.93 -12.66 -2.63
C CYS A 691 0.18 -12.29 -3.92
N ASP A 692 -1.13 -12.51 -3.99
CA ASP A 692 -1.95 -12.26 -5.22
C ASP A 692 -3.46 -12.51 -4.99
N TYR A 693 -3.86 -13.23 -3.92
CA TYR A 693 -5.26 -13.58 -3.70
C TYR A 693 -5.67 -13.59 -2.22
N ASP A 694 -6.91 -13.17 -2.00
CA ASP A 694 -7.71 -13.35 -0.78
C ASP A 694 -8.24 -14.79 -0.69
N VAL A 695 -7.50 -15.69 -0.02
CA VAL A 695 -7.90 -17.11 0.02
C VAL A 695 -8.99 -17.43 1.04
N ASN A 696 -9.32 -16.47 1.91
CA ASN A 696 -10.32 -16.63 2.95
C ASN A 696 -11.66 -15.89 2.64
N GLY A 697 -11.68 -15.07 1.59
CA GLY A 697 -12.83 -14.30 1.12
C GLY A 697 -13.18 -13.08 1.98
N ASP A 698 -12.23 -12.51 2.73
CA ASP A 698 -12.44 -11.36 3.62
C ASP A 698 -12.19 -9.99 2.97
N GLY A 699 -11.61 -9.98 1.78
CA GLY A 699 -11.34 -8.82 0.93
C GLY A 699 -9.90 -8.33 0.93
N TYR A 700 -8.96 -8.99 1.61
CA TYR A 700 -7.54 -8.63 1.65
C TYR A 700 -6.69 -9.72 1.00
N ASP A 701 -5.67 -9.35 0.23
CA ASP A 701 -4.76 -10.36 -0.32
C ASP A 701 -3.92 -11.03 0.78
N ASP A 702 -3.76 -12.35 0.67
CA ASP A 702 -3.07 -13.16 1.65
C ASP A 702 -1.63 -13.48 1.23
N LEU A 703 -0.77 -13.78 2.20
CA LEU A 703 0.66 -14.01 2.00
C LEU A 703 1.05 -15.47 2.21
N LEU A 704 1.91 -15.99 1.34
CA LEU A 704 2.62 -17.27 1.52
C LEU A 704 4.10 -17.04 1.74
N ILE A 705 4.67 -17.71 2.74
CA ILE A 705 6.11 -17.71 3.03
C ILE A 705 6.61 -19.14 3.19
N GLY A 706 7.57 -19.55 2.38
CA GLY A 706 8.22 -20.86 2.47
C GLY A 706 9.45 -20.86 3.38
N ALA A 707 9.61 -21.93 4.15
CA ALA A 707 10.76 -22.25 4.99
C ALA A 707 11.16 -23.71 4.76
N HIS A 708 11.80 -23.97 3.61
CA HIS A 708 12.07 -25.33 3.12
C HIS A 708 12.98 -26.19 4.02
N MET A 709 13.73 -25.58 4.93
CA MET A 709 14.60 -26.28 5.87
C MET A 709 14.00 -26.38 7.27
N ASN A 710 12.78 -25.86 7.48
CA ASN A 710 12.12 -25.91 8.78
C ASN A 710 12.00 -27.36 9.28
N SER A 711 12.36 -27.55 10.55
CA SER A 711 12.62 -28.83 11.24
C SER A 711 14.03 -29.40 10.99
N ASN A 712 14.67 -29.92 12.06
CA ASN A 712 16.06 -30.42 12.10
C ASN A 712 16.47 -31.46 11.03
N ASP A 713 15.51 -32.03 10.30
CA ASP A 713 15.71 -33.02 9.24
C ASP A 713 15.27 -32.51 7.85
N GLY A 714 15.08 -31.20 7.63
CA GLY A 714 14.82 -30.61 6.30
C GLY A 714 13.46 -30.96 5.68
N VAL A 715 12.44 -31.16 6.53
CA VAL A 715 11.08 -31.51 6.09
C VAL A 715 10.42 -30.34 5.36
N GLY A 716 10.60 -29.13 5.89
CA GLY A 716 10.09 -27.89 5.31
C GLY A 716 8.68 -27.54 5.74
N ARG A 717 8.38 -26.23 5.72
CA ARG A 717 7.09 -25.65 6.11
C ARG A 717 6.74 -24.48 5.21
N VAL A 718 5.44 -24.23 5.04
CA VAL A 718 4.88 -23.03 4.40
C VAL A 718 3.90 -22.38 5.37
N TYR A 719 3.93 -21.06 5.45
CA TYR A 719 3.06 -20.26 6.29
C TYR A 719 2.12 -19.45 5.41
N LEU A 720 0.84 -19.48 5.75
CA LEU A 720 -0.19 -18.62 5.19
C LEU A 720 -0.57 -17.59 6.25
N ILE A 721 -0.47 -16.32 5.89
CA ILE A 721 -0.77 -15.18 6.74
C ILE A 721 -1.86 -14.38 6.06
N HIS A 722 -2.94 -14.11 6.78
CA HIS A 722 -4.05 -13.38 6.22
C HIS A 722 -3.76 -11.87 6.13
N GLY A 723 -4.19 -11.27 5.01
CA GLY A 723 -4.25 -9.84 4.81
C GLY A 723 -5.16 -9.17 5.84
N ARG A 724 -4.92 -7.89 6.12
CA ARG A 724 -5.68 -7.08 7.08
C ARG A 724 -5.27 -5.62 7.00
N ASP A 725 -6.14 -4.72 7.49
CA ASP A 725 -5.82 -3.30 7.63
C ASP A 725 -4.46 -3.07 8.33
N GLU A 726 -3.68 -2.10 7.82
CA GLU A 726 -2.33 -1.71 8.29
C GLU A 726 -2.19 -1.66 9.83
N ILE A 727 -3.17 -1.07 10.52
CA ILE A 727 -3.16 -0.89 11.99
C ILE A 727 -3.18 -2.23 12.76
N SER A 728 -3.55 -3.32 12.10
CA SER A 728 -3.71 -4.64 12.69
C SER A 728 -2.47 -5.54 12.52
N PHE A 729 -1.47 -5.13 11.72
CA PHE A 729 -0.21 -5.85 11.63
C PHE A 729 0.73 -5.44 12.77
N ASP A 730 1.34 -6.44 13.43
CA ASP A 730 2.49 -6.20 14.29
C ASP A 730 3.71 -5.90 13.41
N SER A 731 4.50 -4.87 13.76
CA SER A 731 5.70 -4.50 12.98
C SER A 731 6.75 -5.62 12.89
N ILE A 732 6.71 -6.57 13.83
CA ILE A 732 7.51 -7.80 13.81
C ILE A 732 6.59 -8.95 14.22
N MET A 733 6.52 -9.98 13.39
CA MET A 733 5.72 -11.18 13.59
C MET A 733 6.60 -12.42 13.45
N SER A 734 6.54 -13.35 14.40
CA SER A 734 7.16 -14.66 14.22
C SER A 734 6.25 -15.52 13.34
N LEU A 735 6.82 -16.30 12.42
CA LEU A 735 6.05 -17.23 11.59
C LEU A 735 5.36 -18.34 12.39
N SER A 736 5.76 -18.56 13.65
CA SER A 736 4.99 -19.40 14.58
C SER A 736 3.58 -18.87 14.87
N GLN A 737 3.32 -17.60 14.57
CA GLN A 737 2.03 -16.92 14.75
C GLN A 737 1.22 -16.83 13.44
N ALA A 738 1.67 -17.47 12.35
CA ALA A 738 0.93 -17.49 11.09
C ALA A 738 -0.47 -18.07 11.28
N ASP A 739 -1.42 -17.58 10.50
CA ASP A 739 -2.82 -18.00 10.60
C ASP A 739 -3.00 -19.48 10.25
N ILE A 740 -2.26 -19.97 9.25
CA ILE A 740 -2.18 -21.39 8.89
C ILE A 740 -0.72 -21.77 8.60
N SER A 741 -0.32 -22.99 8.95
CA SER A 741 0.95 -23.57 8.49
C SER A 741 0.75 -24.97 7.88
N PHE A 742 1.51 -25.23 6.82
CA PHE A 742 1.57 -26.51 6.12
C PHE A 742 2.95 -27.11 6.32
N THR A 743 3.03 -28.35 6.81
CA THR A 743 4.32 -29.01 7.04
C THR A 743 4.48 -30.16 6.06
N GLY A 744 5.68 -30.28 5.47
CA GLY A 744 6.04 -31.44 4.66
C GLY A 744 5.97 -32.74 5.45
N ASN A 745 6.12 -33.86 4.76
CA ASN A 745 6.08 -35.20 5.36
C ASN A 745 7.39 -35.98 5.22
N GLU A 746 8.27 -35.58 4.32
CA GLU A 746 9.51 -36.30 4.02
C GLU A 746 10.74 -35.50 4.48
N PRO A 747 11.60 -36.10 5.33
CA PRO A 747 12.92 -35.55 5.64
C PRO A 747 13.73 -35.29 4.38
N ASP A 748 14.47 -34.17 4.38
CA ASP A 748 15.23 -33.66 3.24
C ASP A 748 14.38 -33.44 1.97
N GLY A 749 13.04 -33.39 2.08
CA GLY A 749 12.12 -33.20 0.96
C GLY A 749 12.02 -31.76 0.48
N TYR A 750 12.39 -30.79 1.33
CA TYR A 750 12.36 -29.35 1.07
C TYR A 750 10.97 -28.80 0.71
N PHE A 751 9.95 -29.20 1.46
CA PHE A 751 8.60 -28.67 1.28
C PHE A 751 8.55 -27.15 1.49
N GLY A 752 7.98 -26.41 0.54
CA GLY A 752 7.99 -24.94 0.57
C GLY A 752 9.19 -24.31 -0.15
N TYR A 753 9.95 -25.11 -0.93
CA TYR A 753 11.03 -24.59 -1.76
C TYR A 753 10.53 -23.60 -2.81
N SER A 754 9.34 -23.85 -3.35
CA SER A 754 8.59 -22.94 -4.22
C SER A 754 7.13 -22.90 -3.78
N VAL A 755 6.50 -21.73 -3.86
CA VAL A 755 5.09 -21.52 -3.52
C VAL A 755 4.45 -20.61 -4.57
N ALA A 756 3.17 -20.85 -4.87
CA ALA A 756 2.37 -19.99 -5.74
C ALA A 756 0.88 -20.18 -5.42
N TYR A 757 0.07 -19.18 -5.70
CA TYR A 757 -1.37 -19.38 -5.84
C TYR A 757 -1.68 -19.99 -7.20
N ALA A 758 -2.63 -20.92 -7.24
CA ALA A 758 -3.09 -21.59 -8.46
C ALA A 758 -4.35 -20.93 -9.04
N GLY A 759 -5.04 -20.09 -8.26
CA GLY A 759 -6.41 -19.64 -8.52
C GLY A 759 -7.45 -20.73 -8.22
N ASP A 760 -8.73 -20.46 -8.46
CA ASP A 760 -9.84 -21.41 -8.29
C ASP A 760 -9.86 -22.44 -9.45
N VAL A 761 -8.91 -23.38 -9.43
CA VAL A 761 -8.74 -24.39 -10.49
C VAL A 761 -9.81 -25.47 -10.44
N ASN A 762 -10.49 -25.60 -9.28
CA ASN A 762 -11.51 -26.61 -9.04
C ASN A 762 -12.97 -26.10 -9.18
N GLN A 763 -13.16 -24.78 -9.32
CA GLN A 763 -14.44 -24.06 -9.40
C GLN A 763 -15.35 -24.20 -8.16
N ASP A 764 -14.78 -24.31 -6.97
CA ASP A 764 -15.54 -24.30 -5.72
C ASP A 764 -15.73 -22.89 -5.14
N GLY A 765 -15.05 -21.90 -5.72
CA GLY A 765 -15.12 -20.50 -5.34
C GLY A 765 -14.06 -20.09 -4.31
N HIS A 766 -13.10 -20.96 -4.01
CA HIS A 766 -11.91 -20.67 -3.21
C HIS A 766 -10.64 -20.95 -4.02
N GLU A 767 -9.59 -20.21 -3.70
CA GLU A 767 -8.32 -20.26 -4.40
C GLU A 767 -7.48 -21.44 -3.89
N GLU A 768 -6.80 -22.10 -4.82
CA GLU A 768 -5.84 -23.15 -4.50
C GLU A 768 -4.42 -22.62 -4.30
N ILE A 769 -3.64 -23.36 -3.52
CA ILE A 769 -2.21 -23.11 -3.28
C ILE A 769 -1.38 -24.26 -3.87
N LEU A 770 -0.28 -23.91 -4.53
CA LEU A 770 0.75 -24.83 -5.01
C LEU A 770 1.98 -24.75 -4.11
N ILE A 771 2.51 -25.91 -3.70
CA ILE A 771 3.74 -26.01 -2.91
C ILE A 771 4.67 -27.04 -3.53
N GLY A 772 5.90 -26.63 -3.86
CA GLY A 772 6.97 -27.50 -4.33
C GLY A 772 7.79 -28.11 -3.20
N SER A 773 8.13 -29.39 -3.36
CA SER A 773 9.04 -30.18 -2.53
C SER A 773 10.04 -30.89 -3.44
N ASN A 774 10.97 -30.13 -4.00
CA ASN A 774 11.85 -30.53 -5.11
C ASN A 774 12.79 -31.71 -4.81
N ALA A 775 13.02 -32.02 -3.54
CA ALA A 775 13.91 -33.10 -3.12
C ALA A 775 13.16 -34.30 -2.51
N GLU A 776 11.82 -34.32 -2.57
CA GLU A 776 11.02 -35.39 -1.97
C GLU A 776 11.30 -36.77 -2.61
N ASP A 777 11.47 -37.77 -1.74
CA ASP A 777 11.53 -39.18 -2.12
C ASP A 777 10.12 -39.72 -2.44
N ASN A 778 10.03 -40.73 -3.31
CA ASN A 778 8.80 -41.51 -3.44
C ASN A 778 9.06 -43.02 -3.35
N ASP A 779 7.99 -43.81 -3.37
CA ASP A 779 8.02 -45.28 -3.24
C ASP A 779 9.02 -45.97 -4.20
N SER A 780 9.34 -45.33 -5.32
CA SER A 780 10.17 -45.90 -6.41
C SER A 780 11.51 -45.19 -6.62
N PHE A 781 11.64 -43.91 -6.24
CA PHE A 781 12.74 -43.04 -6.65
C PHE A 781 13.18 -42.12 -5.52
N LEU A 782 14.49 -41.88 -5.42
CA LEU A 782 15.07 -40.92 -4.47
C LEU A 782 15.16 -39.55 -5.14
N ASN A 783 14.86 -38.48 -4.38
CA ASN A 783 14.84 -37.09 -4.84
C ASN A 783 14.12 -36.99 -6.19
N ALA A 784 12.88 -37.46 -6.25
CA ALA A 784 12.05 -37.36 -7.45
C ALA A 784 11.30 -36.02 -7.52
N GLY A 785 11.18 -35.37 -6.37
CA GLY A 785 10.40 -34.16 -6.21
C GLY A 785 8.90 -34.43 -6.13
N ALA A 786 8.18 -33.48 -5.57
CA ALA A 786 6.74 -33.48 -5.49
C ALA A 786 6.17 -32.06 -5.56
N VAL A 787 4.92 -31.96 -6.00
CA VAL A 787 4.10 -30.75 -5.89
C VAL A 787 2.79 -31.08 -5.23
N TYR A 788 2.39 -30.20 -4.32
CA TYR A 788 1.17 -30.27 -3.55
C TYR A 788 0.21 -29.20 -4.04
N LEU A 789 -1.00 -29.62 -4.38
CA LEU A 789 -2.13 -28.72 -4.56
C LEU A 789 -2.94 -28.76 -3.26
N ILE A 790 -3.20 -27.59 -2.69
CA ILE A 790 -3.96 -27.41 -1.44
C ILE A 790 -5.21 -26.61 -1.77
N THR A 791 -6.35 -27.17 -1.36
CA THR A 791 -7.66 -26.52 -1.42
C THR A 791 -8.06 -26.18 0.01
N LEU A 792 -8.46 -24.93 0.24
CA LEU A 792 -8.95 -24.46 1.53
C LEU A 792 -10.48 -24.50 1.50
N GLU A 793 -11.09 -25.41 2.29
CA GLU A 793 -12.55 -25.45 2.48
C GLU A 793 -12.95 -24.61 3.72
N GLU A 794 -14.10 -23.90 3.66
CA GLU A 794 -14.71 -23.10 4.76
C GLU A 794 -14.72 -23.76 6.16
#